data_AF-A0A1E5WN35-F1
#
_entry.id   AF-A0A1E5WN35-F1
#
_cell.length_a   1.000
_cell.length_b   1.000
_cell.length_c   1.000
_cell.angle_alpha   90.00
_cell.angle_beta   90.00
_cell.angle_gamma   90.00
#
_symmetry.space_group_name_H-M   'P 1'
#
loop_
_entity.id
_entity.type
_entity.pdbx_description
1 polymer ?
#
loop_
_entity_poly.entity_id
_entity_poly.type
_entity_poly.pdbx_seq_one_letter_code
_entity_poly.pdbx_strand_id
1 'polypeptide(L)'
;MAAAASAFTASSSFVSSSPCSLRYPAPPRSPSHGRSHDLASDSVDLLTFKQIARRRAIHLAKYPDAKIISLGIGDTTEPIPDVITNAMAERAHALSTIDGYSGYGAEQGEKKLRAAIAATYYADLGIEDSDIFVSDGAKCDISRLQVLFGSNVTIAVQDPSYPAYVDSSVIMGQTGLYQQDVQKYGNIEYMRCNPENGFFPDLSTVPRADIIFFCSPNNPTGAAASRDQLTKLVKFAKDNGSIIVYDSAYAMYISDDSPKSIFEIPGAKEVAIETASFSKYAGFTGVRLGWTVVPKELLFSDGHPVAKDFNRIVCTCFNGASNIAQAGGLACLSPEGLKAMHDVVGFYKENTEIIVDTFTSLGFNVYGAKNAPYVWVHFPGRNSWDVFAEILEKANVVTTPGSGFGPGGEGFVRVSAFGHRDNIIEAARRLKQLYKFGSDCINLLIFKQIARRRAVHLAKYPDAKIVSLGIGDTTEPIPDVITNAMAEVTSCQTRALSVIYIQFTKQILAFRAHALSTIDGYSGYGAEQGGKKLRAAVAATYYADLGIEDSDIFVSDPAKCDISRLQVLFGSNVTIVVQDPSFPAYFDSNVIMAQTGLYQQDVQNLIHCFCSYLFVPIQAMHDVVGFYEENTEIIVDTFTSLGFNVYGAKNAPYVWVHFPGGNSWDVFAEILEKANVVTTPGSGFGPSGEGLVRVSAFGHRDNIIEAPRRLKQLYK
;
A
#
# COMPACT_ATOMS: atom_id res chain seq x y z
N MET A 1 -46.14 0.86 40.82
CA MET A 1 -46.94 0.90 42.06
C MET A 1 -46.14 1.70 43.09
N ALA A 2 -46.49 2.89 43.57
CA ALA A 2 -47.61 3.84 43.41
C ALA A 2 -46.98 5.26 43.59
N ALA A 3 -47.13 6.23 42.67
CA ALA A 3 -48.28 7.15 42.46
C ALA A 3 -48.64 7.96 43.71
N ALA A 4 -49.01 9.25 43.73
CA ALA A 4 -49.01 10.43 42.84
C ALA A 4 -49.82 11.51 43.60
N ALA A 5 -49.58 12.81 43.36
CA ALA A 5 -50.52 13.97 43.44
C ALA A 5 -49.76 15.26 43.87
N SER A 6 -49.38 16.17 42.96
CA SER A 6 -50.15 17.33 42.42
C SER A 6 -50.49 18.39 43.49
N ALA A 7 -49.77 19.51 43.60
CA ALA A 7 -49.85 20.76 42.82
C ALA A 7 -51.14 21.60 43.07
N PHE A 8 -51.01 22.84 43.56
CA PHE A 8 -51.89 23.99 43.26
C PHE A 8 -51.25 25.36 43.67
N THR A 9 -50.95 26.19 42.65
CA THR A 9 -51.10 27.68 42.47
C THR A 9 -50.48 28.71 43.45
N ALA A 10 -49.57 29.61 43.02
CA ALA A 10 -49.74 30.94 42.35
C ALA A 10 -50.25 32.06 43.33
N SER A 11 -49.83 33.34 43.38
CA SER A 11 -49.07 34.29 42.52
C SER A 11 -48.83 35.65 43.25
N SER A 12 -47.85 36.45 42.75
CA SER A 12 -47.68 37.94 42.79
C SER A 12 -47.48 38.66 44.15
N SER A 13 -46.57 39.63 44.33
CA SER A 13 -46.34 40.86 43.54
C SER A 13 -44.94 41.50 43.75
N PHE A 14 -44.42 42.12 42.69
CA PHE A 14 -43.18 42.90 42.56
C PHE A 14 -43.43 44.43 42.68
N VAL A 15 -42.34 45.21 42.85
CA VAL A 15 -42.08 46.68 42.60
C VAL A 15 -41.38 47.28 43.83
N SER A 16 -40.31 48.10 43.83
CA SER A 16 -39.25 48.55 42.89
C SER A 16 -38.27 49.45 43.67
N SER A 17 -36.97 49.42 43.37
CA SER A 17 -36.11 50.63 43.20
C SER A 17 -34.64 50.25 42.92
N SER A 18 -34.05 50.90 41.91
CA SER A 18 -32.63 50.82 41.48
C SER A 18 -31.81 51.97 42.12
N PRO A 19 -30.45 52.05 41.99
CA PRO A 19 -29.81 52.46 40.72
C PRO A 19 -28.37 51.95 40.42
N CYS A 20 -27.96 52.22 39.17
CA CYS A 20 -26.61 52.55 38.66
C CYS A 20 -25.87 51.50 37.80
N SER A 21 -25.87 51.72 36.48
CA SER A 21 -25.02 51.08 35.48
C SER A 21 -24.38 52.15 34.57
N LEU A 22 -23.06 52.06 34.37
CA LEU A 22 -22.28 52.90 33.45
C LEU A 22 -22.37 52.34 32.02
N ARG A 23 -22.72 53.19 31.04
CA ARG A 23 -22.76 52.89 29.60
C ARG A 23 -21.59 53.57 28.87
N TYR A 24 -20.94 52.86 27.95
CA TYR A 24 -20.12 53.45 26.88
C TYR A 24 -20.95 53.59 25.58
N PRO A 25 -20.66 54.57 24.71
CA PRO A 25 -21.51 54.89 23.55
C PRO A 25 -21.19 54.03 22.31
N ALA A 26 -22.23 53.67 21.56
CA ALA A 26 -22.16 52.96 20.28
C ALA A 26 -21.88 53.94 19.11
N PRO A 27 -21.10 53.53 18.09
CA PRO A 27 -20.85 54.36 16.91
C PRO A 27 -22.04 54.36 15.91
N PRO A 28 -22.15 55.37 15.03
CA PRO A 28 -23.34 55.64 14.23
C PRO A 28 -23.49 54.73 13.00
N ARG A 29 -24.74 54.42 12.64
CA ARG A 29 -25.11 53.68 11.41
C ARG A 29 -25.32 54.62 10.22
N SER A 30 -24.76 54.25 9.06
CA SER A 30 -25.24 54.63 7.71
C SER A 30 -24.67 53.64 6.66
N PRO A 31 -25.14 53.64 5.39
CA PRO A 31 -26.30 52.88 4.91
C PRO A 31 -25.95 51.65 4.04
N SER A 32 -26.93 50.76 3.92
CA SER A 32 -26.95 49.53 3.14
C SER A 32 -26.37 49.65 1.72
N HIS A 33 -25.29 48.93 1.45
CA HIS A 33 -24.95 48.43 0.12
C HIS A 33 -24.83 46.91 0.24
N GLY A 34 -25.69 46.20 -0.50
CA GLY A 34 -25.66 44.75 -0.57
C GLY A 34 -24.28 44.26 -0.97
N ARG A 35 -23.67 43.43 -0.13
CA ARG A 35 -22.53 42.60 -0.53
C ARG A 35 -22.94 41.16 -0.35
N SER A 36 -22.93 40.46 -1.47
CA SER A 36 -22.86 39.02 -1.62
C SER A 36 -22.18 38.34 -0.44
N HIS A 37 -22.98 37.64 0.37
CA HIS A 37 -22.50 36.48 1.10
C HIS A 37 -22.18 35.41 0.05
N ASP A 38 -20.94 35.33 -0.46
CA ASP A 38 -20.44 34.10 -1.12
C ASP A 38 -18.96 34.08 -1.57
N LEU A 39 -18.02 34.82 -0.94
CA LEU A 39 -16.61 34.77 -1.37
C LEU A 39 -15.56 34.71 -0.24
N ALA A 40 -15.91 34.22 0.95
CA ALA A 40 -14.96 34.15 2.07
C ALA A 40 -14.91 32.80 2.82
N SER A 41 -15.38 31.70 2.24
CA SER A 41 -15.36 30.37 2.88
C SER A 41 -14.45 29.32 2.22
N ASP A 42 -13.82 29.61 1.08
CA ASP A 42 -13.13 28.59 0.27
C ASP A 42 -11.62 28.81 0.07
N SER A 43 -11.02 29.83 0.67
CA SER A 43 -9.58 30.09 0.57
C SER A 43 -8.91 30.01 1.93
N VAL A 44 -7.99 29.06 2.07
CA VAL A 44 -6.95 28.95 3.12
C VAL A 44 -7.34 28.16 4.40
N ASP A 45 -7.87 26.94 4.25
CA ASP A 45 -7.77 25.92 5.32
C ASP A 45 -6.41 25.20 5.21
N LEU A 46 -5.35 25.83 5.72
CA LEU A 46 -3.93 25.44 5.52
C LEU A 46 -3.50 24.11 6.14
N LEU A 47 -4.29 23.53 7.04
CA LEU A 47 -3.87 22.35 7.79
C LEU A 47 -4.29 21.07 7.07
N THR A 48 -3.39 20.49 6.27
CA THR A 48 -3.57 19.24 5.50
C THR A 48 -4.34 18.15 6.27
N PHE A 49 -3.96 17.88 7.52
CA PHE A 49 -4.61 16.83 8.31
C PHE A 49 -6.03 17.18 8.78
N LYS A 50 -6.34 18.45 9.01
CA LYS A 50 -7.71 18.89 9.29
C LYS A 50 -8.59 18.73 8.05
N GLN A 51 -8.06 19.04 6.87
CA GLN A 51 -8.75 18.85 5.59
C GLN A 51 -9.06 17.38 5.32
N ILE A 52 -8.11 16.48 5.56
CA ILE A 52 -8.34 15.03 5.46
C ILE A 52 -9.42 14.55 6.44
N ALA A 53 -9.38 15.01 7.70
CA ALA A 53 -10.40 14.66 8.69
C ALA A 53 -11.79 15.17 8.29
N ARG A 54 -11.89 16.40 7.76
CA ARG A 54 -13.13 16.99 7.24
C ARG A 54 -13.68 16.17 6.08
N ARG A 55 -12.86 15.82 5.08
CA ARG A 55 -13.29 14.99 3.94
C ARG A 55 -13.70 13.58 4.34
N ARG A 56 -13.01 12.96 5.31
CA ARG A 56 -13.43 11.68 5.92
C ARG A 56 -14.80 11.80 6.59
N ALA A 57 -15.06 12.87 7.34
CA ALA A 57 -16.35 13.08 8.00
C ALA A 57 -17.49 13.29 6.99
N ILE A 58 -17.24 14.06 5.92
CA ILE A 58 -18.18 14.24 4.81
C ILE A 58 -18.47 12.91 4.11
N HIS A 59 -17.45 12.08 3.90
CA HIS A 59 -17.60 10.75 3.31
C HIS A 59 -18.45 9.81 4.17
N LEU A 60 -18.24 9.79 5.50
CA LEU A 60 -19.10 9.03 6.43
C LEU A 60 -20.54 9.55 6.45
N ALA A 61 -20.75 10.87 6.37
CA ALA A 61 -22.09 11.43 6.31
C ALA A 61 -22.82 11.04 5.00
N LYS A 62 -22.10 10.97 3.89
CA LYS A 62 -22.61 10.54 2.58
C LYS A 62 -22.86 9.03 2.52
N TYR A 63 -22.01 8.23 3.16
CA TYR A 63 -22.06 6.77 3.20
C TYR A 63 -21.95 6.26 4.66
N PRO A 64 -23.04 6.27 5.44
CA PRO A 64 -23.01 5.94 6.87
C PRO A 64 -22.49 4.55 7.19
N ASP A 65 -22.73 3.57 6.30
CA ASP A 65 -22.30 2.18 6.46
C ASP A 65 -20.90 1.90 5.88
N ALA A 66 -20.20 2.93 5.38
CA ALA A 66 -18.88 2.78 4.81
C ALA A 66 -17.86 2.30 5.86
N LYS A 67 -17.27 1.13 5.60
CA LYS A 67 -16.14 0.60 6.40
C LYS A 67 -14.84 1.29 6.01
N ILE A 68 -14.65 2.51 6.50
CA ILE A 68 -13.46 3.32 6.18
C ILE A 68 -12.22 2.75 6.87
N ILE A 69 -11.16 2.54 6.08
CA ILE A 69 -9.82 2.22 6.58
C ILE A 69 -8.95 3.47 6.48
N SER A 70 -8.32 3.87 7.58
CA SER A 70 -7.55 5.13 7.63
C SER A 70 -6.06 4.88 7.54
N LEU A 71 -5.47 5.09 6.36
CA LEU A 71 -4.02 5.04 6.09
C LEU A 71 -3.49 6.45 5.73
N GLY A 72 -4.14 7.48 6.29
CA GLY A 72 -3.85 8.89 6.05
C GLY A 72 -2.85 9.42 7.07
N ILE A 73 -3.34 10.08 8.12
CA ILE A 73 -2.54 10.53 9.27
C ILE A 73 -1.72 9.34 9.78
N GLY A 74 -0.43 9.53 10.02
CA GLY A 74 0.43 8.48 10.54
C GLY A 74 0.19 8.24 12.03
N ASP A 75 -1.01 7.83 12.42
CA ASP A 75 -1.39 7.52 13.80
C ASP A 75 -1.24 6.02 14.08
N THR A 76 -0.57 5.65 15.17
CA THR A 76 -0.31 4.24 15.51
C THR A 76 -1.58 3.55 15.99
N THR A 77 -1.75 2.26 15.69
CA THR A 77 -3.00 1.52 15.97
C THR A 77 -2.85 0.37 16.95
N GLU A 78 -1.68 -0.24 17.02
CA GLU A 78 -1.42 -1.34 17.94
C GLU A 78 -1.31 -0.83 19.39
N PRO A 79 -1.74 -1.64 20.38
CA PRO A 79 -1.63 -1.28 21.78
C PRO A 79 -0.19 -1.01 22.21
N ILE A 80 -0.04 -0.14 23.20
CA ILE A 80 1.25 0.07 23.87
C ILE A 80 1.58 -1.21 24.68
N PRO A 81 2.81 -1.75 24.59
CA PRO A 81 3.20 -2.95 25.32
C PRO A 81 3.01 -2.85 26.85
N ASP A 82 2.61 -3.98 27.46
CA ASP A 82 2.27 -4.05 28.90
C ASP A 82 3.41 -3.59 29.82
N VAL A 83 4.66 -3.92 29.49
CA VAL A 83 5.83 -3.48 30.28
C VAL A 83 5.91 -1.95 30.41
N ILE A 84 5.40 -1.21 29.41
CA ILE A 84 5.38 0.25 29.40
C ILE A 84 4.12 0.79 30.08
N THR A 85 2.94 0.22 29.79
CA THR A 85 1.68 0.67 30.39
C THR A 85 1.60 0.38 31.89
N ASN A 86 2.17 -0.74 32.34
CA ASN A 86 2.27 -1.07 33.76
C ASN A 86 3.12 -0.04 34.51
N ALA A 87 4.26 0.40 33.95
CA ALA A 87 5.07 1.45 34.56
C ALA A 87 4.32 2.80 34.67
N MET A 88 3.51 3.13 33.66
CA MET A 88 2.63 4.31 33.71
C MET A 88 1.55 4.17 34.79
N ALA A 89 0.92 2.99 34.89
CA ALA A 89 -0.10 2.71 35.91
C ALA A 89 0.48 2.75 37.33
N GLU A 90 1.65 2.14 37.54
CA GLU A 90 2.39 2.19 38.80
C GLU A 90 2.72 3.64 39.20
N ARG A 91 3.17 4.47 38.25
CA ARG A 91 3.41 5.89 38.50
C ARG A 91 2.12 6.62 38.89
N ALA A 92 1.00 6.34 38.22
CA ALA A 92 -0.29 6.92 38.57
C ALA A 92 -0.74 6.51 39.99
N HIS A 93 -0.60 5.25 40.36
CA HIS A 93 -0.91 4.78 41.72
C HIS A 93 0.03 5.38 42.77
N ALA A 94 1.32 5.52 42.47
CA ALA A 94 2.29 6.14 43.36
C ALA A 94 1.93 7.59 43.70
N LEU A 95 1.34 8.35 42.76
CA LEU A 95 0.87 9.71 43.02
C LEU A 95 -0.28 9.78 44.06
N SER A 96 -0.87 8.66 44.45
CA SER A 96 -1.89 8.60 45.50
C SER A 96 -1.34 8.31 46.90
N THR A 97 -0.02 8.11 47.04
CA THR A 97 0.66 7.87 48.33
C THR A 97 1.53 9.05 48.74
N ILE A 98 1.79 9.21 50.05
CA ILE A 98 2.64 10.30 50.56
C ILE A 98 4.07 10.17 50.00
N ASP A 99 4.63 8.97 50.01
CA ASP A 99 6.03 8.72 49.58
C ASP A 99 6.20 8.75 48.07
N GLY A 100 5.17 8.35 47.30
CA GLY A 100 5.22 8.28 45.84
C GLY A 100 4.77 9.56 45.13
N TYR A 101 4.13 10.49 45.84
CA TYR A 101 3.67 11.76 45.28
C TYR A 101 4.84 12.66 44.88
N SER A 102 4.72 13.27 43.70
CA SER A 102 5.59 14.35 43.23
C SER A 102 4.74 15.39 42.50
N GLY A 103 4.93 16.66 42.84
CA GLY A 103 4.31 17.80 42.14
C GLY A 103 5.04 18.14 40.83
N TYR A 104 5.44 19.40 40.66
CA TYR A 104 6.26 19.80 39.51
C TYR A 104 7.58 19.00 39.45
N GLY A 105 7.93 18.55 38.25
CA GLY A 105 9.26 18.05 37.93
C GLY A 105 10.15 19.17 37.40
N ALA A 106 11.41 18.86 37.12
CA ALA A 106 12.26 19.76 36.34
C ALA A 106 11.68 19.92 34.93
N GLU A 107 11.58 21.15 34.43
CA GLU A 107 10.98 21.47 33.13
C GLU A 107 11.76 20.83 31.97
N GLN A 108 13.08 20.67 32.14
CA GLN A 108 13.96 19.95 31.22
C GLN A 108 13.71 18.42 31.22
N GLY A 109 13.02 17.88 32.22
CA GLY A 109 12.73 16.45 32.38
C GLY A 109 13.50 15.76 33.51
N GLU A 110 12.97 14.63 33.96
CA GLU A 110 13.57 13.80 34.99
C GLU A 110 14.98 13.36 34.58
N LYS A 111 15.96 13.55 35.48
CA LYS A 111 17.37 13.23 35.21
C LYS A 111 17.57 11.78 34.77
N LYS A 112 16.86 10.84 35.40
CA LYS A 112 16.91 9.41 35.04
C LYS A 112 16.51 9.17 33.59
N LEU A 113 15.44 9.83 33.13
CA LEU A 113 14.97 9.71 31.75
C LEU A 113 15.97 10.35 30.78
N ARG A 114 16.47 11.55 31.07
CA ARG A 114 17.50 12.19 30.23
C ARG A 114 18.75 11.33 30.08
N ALA A 115 19.26 10.80 31.20
CA ALA A 115 20.42 9.91 31.19
C ALA A 115 20.16 8.62 30.39
N ALA A 116 18.96 8.03 30.52
CA ALA A 116 18.58 6.86 29.75
C ALA A 116 18.50 7.15 28.24
N ILE A 117 17.95 8.31 27.84
CA ILE A 117 17.90 8.73 26.42
C ILE A 117 19.34 8.90 25.88
N ALA A 118 20.21 9.60 26.61
CA ALA A 118 21.62 9.77 26.23
C ALA A 118 22.32 8.42 26.02
N ALA A 119 22.20 7.51 27.00
CA ALA A 119 22.84 6.20 26.95
C ALA A 119 22.26 5.27 25.88
N THR A 120 20.98 5.43 25.51
CA THR A 120 20.32 4.52 24.56
C THR A 120 20.50 4.95 23.11
N TYR A 121 20.32 6.24 22.82
CA TYR A 121 20.28 6.75 21.45
C TYR A 121 21.54 7.50 21.03
N TYR A 122 22.34 7.95 21.99
CA TYR A 122 23.51 8.80 21.74
C TYR A 122 24.78 8.28 22.42
N ALA A 123 24.83 6.97 22.72
CA ALA A 123 26.02 6.31 23.24
C ALA A 123 27.22 6.60 22.33
N ASP A 124 28.35 6.95 22.93
CA ASP A 124 29.61 7.24 22.24
C ASP A 124 29.60 8.45 21.27
N LEU A 125 28.49 9.22 21.22
CA LEU A 125 28.38 10.44 20.39
C LEU A 125 28.75 11.72 21.14
N GLY A 126 29.12 11.59 22.42
CA GLY A 126 29.50 12.74 23.26
C GLY A 126 28.34 13.70 23.54
N ILE A 127 27.12 13.16 23.64
CA ILE A 127 25.91 13.84 24.13
C ILE A 127 25.70 13.46 25.60
N GLU A 128 25.55 14.46 26.45
CA GLU A 128 25.34 14.28 27.88
C GLU A 128 23.86 14.41 28.26
N ASP A 129 23.49 13.92 29.46
CA ASP A 129 22.12 14.07 29.96
C ASP A 129 21.69 15.54 30.04
N SER A 130 22.63 16.47 30.28
CA SER A 130 22.39 17.92 30.32
C SER A 130 22.01 18.53 28.97
N ASP A 131 22.30 17.86 27.86
CA ASP A 131 22.04 18.36 26.50
C ASP A 131 20.62 18.01 26.04
N ILE A 132 19.93 17.18 26.80
CA ILE A 132 18.62 16.61 26.47
C ILE A 132 17.52 17.38 27.20
N PHE A 133 16.49 17.77 26.46
CA PHE A 133 15.29 18.42 26.93
C PHE A 133 14.10 17.51 26.64
N VAL A 134 13.52 16.91 27.66
CA VAL A 134 12.32 16.07 27.53
C VAL A 134 11.10 16.95 27.27
N SER A 135 10.25 16.52 26.36
CA SER A 135 9.09 17.28 25.92
C SER A 135 7.82 16.44 25.86
N ASP A 136 6.69 17.12 25.70
CA ASP A 136 5.39 16.53 25.35
C ASP A 136 5.28 16.17 23.85
N GLY A 137 6.42 16.08 23.15
CA GLY A 137 6.56 15.56 21.80
C GLY A 137 7.16 16.55 20.79
N ALA A 138 7.76 16.01 19.73
CA ALA A 138 8.51 16.76 18.72
C ALA A 138 7.72 17.92 18.08
N LYS A 139 6.42 17.77 17.80
CA LYS A 139 5.60 18.86 17.24
C LYS A 139 5.56 20.11 18.13
N CYS A 140 5.51 19.90 19.45
CA CYS A 140 5.53 20.97 20.43
C CYS A 140 6.92 21.61 20.49
N ASP A 141 7.99 20.80 20.44
CA ASP A 141 9.37 21.29 20.41
C ASP A 141 9.70 22.07 19.14
N ILE A 142 9.23 21.65 17.96
CA ILE A 142 9.38 22.43 16.72
C ILE A 142 8.84 23.84 16.93
N SER A 143 7.66 23.98 17.56
CA SER A 143 7.09 25.31 17.84
C SER A 143 7.90 26.07 18.91
N ARG A 144 8.38 25.41 19.96
CA ARG A 144 9.24 26.05 20.99
C ARG A 144 10.59 26.50 20.43
N LEU A 145 11.20 25.71 19.54
CA LEU A 145 12.41 26.07 18.80
C LEU A 145 12.17 27.27 17.88
N GLN A 146 11.00 27.34 17.24
CA GLN A 146 10.65 28.50 16.42
C GLN A 146 10.45 29.76 17.27
N VAL A 147 9.90 29.65 18.49
CA VAL A 147 9.86 30.76 19.46
C VAL A 147 11.29 31.16 19.90
N LEU A 148 12.18 30.20 20.12
CA LEU A 148 13.60 30.45 20.41
C LEU A 148 14.27 31.25 19.29
N PHE A 149 14.11 30.85 18.03
CA PHE A 149 14.74 31.52 16.90
C PHE A 149 14.11 32.89 16.59
N GLY A 150 12.82 33.07 16.90
CA GLY A 150 12.11 34.32 16.68
C GLY A 150 11.78 34.58 15.21
N SER A 151 11.35 35.80 14.90
CA SER A 151 10.81 36.16 13.58
C SER A 151 11.85 36.52 12.52
N ASN A 152 13.10 36.77 12.92
CA ASN A 152 14.10 37.41 12.05
C ASN A 152 15.03 36.42 11.34
N VAL A 153 14.79 35.12 11.49
CA VAL A 153 15.56 34.07 10.82
C VAL A 153 14.91 33.65 9.51
N THR A 154 15.73 33.26 8.54
CA THR A 154 15.31 32.58 7.32
C THR A 154 15.39 31.07 7.51
N ILE A 155 14.49 30.32 6.87
CA ILE A 155 14.46 28.86 6.99
C ILE A 155 14.57 28.15 5.63
N ALA A 156 15.20 26.99 5.64
CA ALA A 156 15.18 26.02 4.56
C ALA A 156 14.47 24.74 5.02
N VAL A 157 13.67 24.15 4.13
CA VAL A 157 12.94 22.89 4.37
C VAL A 157 13.11 21.96 3.16
N GLN A 158 13.12 20.64 3.39
CA GLN A 158 12.99 19.68 2.29
C GLN A 158 11.63 19.88 1.58
N ASP A 159 11.60 19.73 0.26
CA ASP A 159 10.40 19.81 -0.57
C ASP A 159 10.23 18.50 -1.36
N PRO A 160 9.39 17.55 -0.88
CA PRO A 160 8.39 17.69 0.19
C PRO A 160 8.90 17.42 1.62
N SER A 161 8.18 17.92 2.63
CA SER A 161 8.42 17.62 4.06
C SER A 161 7.17 17.79 4.95
N TYR A 162 7.30 17.41 6.23
CA TYR A 162 6.23 17.55 7.21
C TYR A 162 5.79 19.02 7.35
N PRO A 163 4.49 19.34 7.19
CA PRO A 163 4.04 20.74 7.05
C PRO A 163 4.27 21.61 8.30
N ALA A 164 4.48 21.03 9.49
CA ALA A 164 4.63 21.84 10.70
C ALA A 164 5.88 22.73 10.69
N TYR A 165 6.94 22.38 9.96
CA TYR A 165 8.12 23.25 9.85
C TYR A 165 7.76 24.57 9.15
N VAL A 166 7.05 24.48 8.02
CA VAL A 166 6.55 25.64 7.26
C VAL A 166 5.49 26.39 8.06
N ASP A 167 4.47 25.69 8.56
CA ASP A 167 3.35 26.35 9.26
C ASP A 167 3.80 27.10 10.52
N SER A 168 4.73 26.52 11.30
CA SER A 168 5.29 27.20 12.48
C SER A 168 6.13 28.42 12.10
N SER A 169 6.83 28.37 10.97
CA SER A 169 7.59 29.50 10.43
C SER A 169 6.69 30.66 10.02
N VAL A 170 5.58 30.35 9.34
CA VAL A 170 4.54 31.33 8.98
C VAL A 170 3.96 31.98 10.23
N ILE A 171 3.62 31.18 11.25
CA ILE A 171 3.07 31.67 12.52
C ILE A 171 4.06 32.59 13.25
N MET A 172 5.36 32.29 13.20
CA MET A 172 6.40 33.12 13.82
C MET A 172 6.75 34.38 13.01
N GLY A 173 6.17 34.58 11.84
CA GLY A 173 6.41 35.76 11.00
C GLY A 173 7.74 35.74 10.26
N GLN A 174 8.31 34.55 10.03
CA GLN A 174 9.58 34.37 9.30
C GLN A 174 9.39 34.40 7.77
N THR A 175 8.14 34.44 7.29
CA THR A 175 7.79 34.21 5.88
C THR A 175 7.10 35.42 5.25
N GLY A 176 7.19 35.50 3.94
CA GLY A 176 6.27 36.31 3.14
C GLY A 176 4.89 35.66 3.01
N LEU A 177 4.02 36.28 2.20
CA LEU A 177 2.70 35.73 1.87
C LEU A 177 2.82 34.43 1.05
N TYR A 178 1.76 33.63 1.08
CA TYR A 178 1.60 32.47 0.22
C TYR A 178 1.45 32.88 -1.25
N GLN A 179 2.24 32.28 -2.12
CA GLN A 179 2.25 32.54 -3.56
C GLN A 179 1.57 31.39 -4.30
N GLN A 180 0.38 31.64 -4.83
CA GLN A 180 -0.46 30.61 -5.44
C GLN A 180 0.17 29.99 -6.69
N ASP A 181 0.90 30.74 -7.51
CA ASP A 181 1.44 30.22 -8.78
C ASP A 181 2.52 29.14 -8.57
N VAL A 182 3.31 29.27 -7.50
CA VAL A 182 4.38 28.34 -7.16
C VAL A 182 4.06 27.45 -5.95
N GLN A 183 2.90 27.68 -5.31
CA GLN A 183 2.42 26.96 -4.13
C GLN A 183 3.41 26.98 -2.95
N LYS A 184 4.09 28.12 -2.74
CA LYS A 184 5.13 28.33 -1.72
C LYS A 184 4.86 29.59 -0.90
N TYR A 185 5.27 29.60 0.36
CA TYR A 185 5.41 30.86 1.09
C TYR A 185 6.68 31.59 0.66
N GLY A 186 6.63 32.92 0.57
CA GLY A 186 7.83 33.72 0.33
C GLY A 186 8.83 33.58 1.49
N ASN A 187 10.12 33.83 1.22
CA ASN A 187 11.21 33.82 2.21
C ASN A 187 11.49 32.46 2.90
N ILE A 188 10.96 31.37 2.35
CA ILE A 188 11.38 30.00 2.70
C ILE A 188 12.16 29.42 1.53
N GLU A 189 13.29 28.79 1.84
CA GLU A 189 14.02 27.98 0.86
C GLU A 189 13.46 26.56 0.83
N TYR A 190 12.95 26.14 -0.33
CA TYR A 190 12.33 24.82 -0.53
C TYR A 190 13.30 23.93 -1.29
N MET A 191 14.06 23.14 -0.54
CA MET A 191 15.11 22.26 -1.03
C MET A 191 14.50 21.05 -1.75
N ARG A 192 14.54 21.05 -3.09
CA ARG A 192 13.86 20.05 -3.91
C ARG A 192 14.40 18.63 -3.65
N CYS A 193 13.51 17.71 -3.26
CA CYS A 193 13.77 16.29 -3.09
C CYS A 193 12.85 15.47 -4.00
N ASN A 194 13.40 14.73 -4.95
CA ASN A 194 12.65 13.97 -5.95
C ASN A 194 13.30 12.61 -6.24
N PRO A 195 12.63 11.72 -6.99
CA PRO A 195 13.22 10.44 -7.37
C PRO A 195 14.58 10.57 -8.07
N GLU A 196 14.75 11.60 -8.91
CA GLU A 196 15.93 11.79 -9.75
C GLU A 196 17.19 12.12 -8.94
N ASN A 197 17.05 12.81 -7.81
CA ASN A 197 18.14 13.13 -6.89
C ASN A 197 18.21 12.21 -5.65
N GLY A 198 17.44 11.11 -5.66
CA GLY A 198 17.38 10.20 -4.53
C GLY A 198 16.80 10.82 -3.25
N PHE A 199 15.89 11.80 -3.41
CA PHE A 199 15.25 12.56 -2.33
C PHE A 199 16.21 13.30 -1.40
N PHE A 200 17.38 13.67 -1.91
CA PHE A 200 18.33 14.54 -1.21
C PHE A 200 18.62 15.77 -2.08
N PRO A 201 18.57 16.99 -1.53
CA PRO A 201 18.69 18.18 -2.35
C PRO A 201 20.12 18.35 -2.90
N ASP A 202 20.21 18.93 -4.09
CA ASP A 202 21.49 19.42 -4.59
C ASP A 202 21.87 20.69 -3.83
N LEU A 203 22.66 20.52 -2.77
CA LEU A 203 23.09 21.61 -1.88
C LEU A 203 23.87 22.72 -2.60
N SER A 204 24.42 22.47 -3.80
CA SER A 204 25.08 23.53 -4.59
C SER A 204 24.11 24.59 -5.13
N THR A 205 22.83 24.22 -5.22
CA THR A 205 21.75 25.08 -5.71
C THR A 205 20.92 25.72 -4.59
N VAL A 206 21.13 25.28 -3.34
CA VAL A 206 20.37 25.75 -2.18
C VAL A 206 21.00 27.04 -1.64
N PRO A 207 20.30 28.20 -1.70
CA PRO A 207 20.73 29.41 -1.03
C PRO A 207 20.87 29.23 0.48
N ARG A 208 21.72 30.05 1.08
CA ARG A 208 21.93 30.06 2.53
C ARG A 208 20.64 30.47 3.28
N ALA A 209 20.30 29.72 4.32
CA ALA A 209 19.28 30.06 5.32
C ALA A 209 19.88 30.01 6.74
N ASP A 210 19.29 30.68 7.71
CA ASP A 210 19.73 30.61 9.11
C ASP A 210 19.45 29.23 9.71
N ILE A 211 18.26 28.69 9.45
CA ILE A 211 17.81 27.39 9.98
C ILE A 211 17.53 26.41 8.83
N ILE A 212 17.97 25.16 8.95
CA ILE A 212 17.67 24.09 8.01
C ILE A 212 16.88 23.00 8.73
N PHE A 213 15.57 22.90 8.47
CA PHE A 213 14.78 21.76 8.93
C PHE A 213 15.04 20.56 8.01
N PHE A 214 15.58 19.49 8.57
CA PHE A 214 15.92 18.29 7.83
C PHE A 214 15.41 17.05 8.57
N CYS A 215 14.50 16.32 7.96
CA CYS A 215 13.91 15.11 8.52
C CYS A 215 14.51 13.88 7.86
N SER A 216 15.00 12.92 8.67
CA SER A 216 15.52 11.66 8.17
C SER A 216 15.32 10.55 9.22
N PRO A 217 14.52 9.50 8.90
CA PRO A 217 13.78 9.28 7.66
C PRO A 217 12.71 10.35 7.38
N ASN A 218 12.72 10.90 6.16
CA ASN A 218 11.86 12.02 5.76
C ASN A 218 10.40 11.61 5.68
N ASN A 219 9.52 12.39 6.32
CA ASN A 219 8.07 12.36 6.06
C ASN A 219 7.74 13.46 5.04
N PRO A 220 7.27 13.15 3.81
CA PRO A 220 6.54 11.92 3.45
C PRO A 220 7.32 10.87 2.64
N THR A 221 8.53 11.16 2.16
CA THR A 221 9.17 10.34 1.11
C THR A 221 9.68 8.99 1.60
N GLY A 222 9.91 8.84 2.91
CA GLY A 222 10.50 7.68 3.56
C GLY A 222 12.01 7.55 3.34
N ALA A 223 12.64 8.52 2.68
CA ALA A 223 14.08 8.51 2.43
C ALA A 223 14.87 8.76 3.72
N ALA A 224 15.83 7.89 4.01
CA ALA A 224 16.83 8.10 5.06
C ALA A 224 18.12 8.60 4.40
N ALA A 225 18.68 9.69 4.92
CA ALA A 225 19.90 10.25 4.38
C ALA A 225 21.10 9.38 4.78
N SER A 226 21.90 9.02 3.78
CA SER A 226 23.16 8.30 3.98
C SER A 226 24.17 9.13 4.77
N ARG A 227 25.20 8.46 5.32
CA ARG A 227 26.31 9.13 6.02
C ARG A 227 27.00 10.18 5.16
N ASP A 228 27.19 9.92 3.87
CA ASP A 228 27.82 10.87 2.94
C ASP A 228 26.93 12.11 2.71
N GLN A 229 25.63 11.91 2.57
CA GLN A 229 24.65 12.99 2.43
C GLN A 229 24.60 13.86 3.69
N LEU A 230 24.55 13.25 4.88
CA LEU A 230 24.57 14.00 6.15
C LEU A 230 25.92 14.70 6.38
N THR A 231 27.04 14.11 5.96
CA THR A 231 28.36 14.76 6.00
C THR A 231 28.37 16.02 5.13
N LYS A 232 27.79 15.95 3.91
CA LYS A 232 27.63 17.12 3.03
C LYS A 232 26.72 18.17 3.65
N LEU A 233 25.62 17.76 4.29
CA LEU A 233 24.69 18.67 4.97
C LEU A 233 25.35 19.40 6.16
N VAL A 234 26.08 18.68 7.02
CA VAL A 234 26.82 19.27 8.15
C VAL A 234 27.89 20.23 7.64
N LYS A 235 28.62 19.86 6.58
CA LYS A 235 29.59 20.76 5.96
C LYS A 235 28.91 22.02 5.40
N PHE A 236 27.80 21.87 4.68
CA PHE A 236 27.04 22.99 4.13
C PHE A 236 26.55 23.94 5.22
N ALA A 237 26.03 23.41 6.33
CA ALA A 237 25.60 24.22 7.47
C ALA A 237 26.77 24.96 8.13
N LYS A 238 27.93 24.31 8.30
CA LYS A 238 29.17 24.95 8.80
C LYS A 238 29.63 26.09 7.90
N ASP A 239 29.71 25.85 6.59
CA ASP A 239 30.17 26.84 5.62
C ASP A 239 29.23 28.08 5.58
N ASN A 240 27.94 27.87 5.82
CA ASN A 240 26.90 28.91 5.78
C ASN A 240 26.60 29.59 7.12
N GLY A 241 27.16 29.10 8.23
CA GLY A 241 26.80 29.51 9.57
C GLY A 241 25.31 29.28 9.88
N SER A 242 24.79 28.11 9.47
CA SER A 242 23.40 27.70 9.66
C SER A 242 23.25 26.71 10.82
N ILE A 243 22.05 26.66 11.42
CA ILE A 243 21.67 25.62 12.38
C ILE A 243 20.74 24.61 11.71
N ILE A 244 21.10 23.33 11.74
CA ILE A 244 20.25 22.22 11.33
C ILE A 244 19.31 21.88 12.49
N VAL A 245 18.01 21.82 12.24
CA VAL A 245 17.04 21.15 13.11
C VAL A 245 16.74 19.80 12.49
N TYR A 246 17.40 18.77 13.01
CA TYR A 246 17.30 17.40 12.52
C TYR A 246 16.14 16.68 13.21
N ASP A 247 15.16 16.23 12.44
CA ASP A 247 14.02 15.45 12.96
C ASP A 247 14.25 13.96 12.72
N SER A 248 14.52 13.24 13.81
CA SER A 248 14.80 11.80 13.82
C SER A 248 13.61 10.97 14.32
N ALA A 249 12.37 11.48 14.26
CA ALA A 249 11.18 10.81 14.80
C ALA A 249 10.87 9.41 14.22
N TYR A 250 11.48 9.05 13.09
CA TYR A 250 11.33 7.74 12.45
C TYR A 250 12.61 6.89 12.45
N ALA A 251 13.68 7.30 13.15
CA ALA A 251 14.99 6.66 13.04
C ALA A 251 15.03 5.19 13.47
N MET A 252 14.14 4.74 14.37
CA MET A 252 14.02 3.31 14.70
C MET A 252 13.51 2.43 13.55
N TYR A 253 12.92 3.02 12.51
CA TYR A 253 12.47 2.29 11.32
C TYR A 253 13.57 2.07 10.29
N ILE A 254 14.74 2.72 10.44
CA ILE A 254 15.88 2.55 9.54
C ILE A 254 16.32 1.08 9.52
N SER A 255 16.38 0.50 8.31
CA SER A 255 16.80 -0.88 8.05
C SER A 255 18.12 -0.99 7.30
N ASP A 256 18.62 0.10 6.73
CA ASP A 256 19.97 0.16 6.16
C ASP A 256 20.97 0.80 7.12
N ASP A 257 22.19 1.03 6.64
CA ASP A 257 23.30 1.60 7.41
C ASP A 257 23.25 3.14 7.48
N SER A 258 22.10 3.77 7.18
CA SER A 258 21.94 5.21 7.34
C SER A 258 22.06 5.61 8.82
N PRO A 259 22.73 6.74 9.14
CA PRO A 259 22.78 7.24 10.51
C PRO A 259 21.39 7.50 11.09
N LYS A 260 21.20 7.08 12.35
CA LYS A 260 19.98 7.29 13.12
C LYS A 260 19.99 8.63 13.84
N SER A 261 21.17 9.18 14.12
CA SER A 261 21.36 10.53 14.66
C SER A 261 22.27 11.37 13.78
N ILE A 262 22.00 12.68 13.72
CA ILE A 262 22.90 13.63 13.06
C ILE A 262 24.26 13.72 13.78
N PHE A 263 24.32 13.41 15.07
CA PHE A 263 25.54 13.48 15.87
C PHE A 263 26.52 12.34 15.60
N GLU A 264 26.13 11.36 14.80
CA GLU A 264 27.07 10.39 14.22
C GLU A 264 28.03 11.02 13.20
N ILE A 265 27.75 12.25 12.75
CA ILE A 265 28.58 12.99 11.81
C ILE A 265 29.52 13.92 12.58
N PRO A 266 30.85 13.77 12.43
CA PRO A 266 31.81 14.66 13.07
C PRO A 266 31.56 16.13 12.75
N GLY A 267 31.54 16.97 13.79
CA GLY A 267 31.28 18.40 13.67
C GLY A 267 29.80 18.78 13.70
N ALA A 268 28.86 17.83 13.70
CA ALA A 268 27.42 18.14 13.79
C ALA A 268 27.06 18.90 15.08
N LYS A 269 27.76 18.65 16.20
CA LYS A 269 27.49 19.34 17.48
C LYS A 269 27.67 20.86 17.42
N GLU A 270 28.44 21.37 16.47
CA GLU A 270 28.63 22.82 16.28
C GLU A 270 27.49 23.48 15.48
N VAL A 271 26.65 22.69 14.79
CA VAL A 271 25.67 23.21 13.81
C VAL A 271 24.30 22.53 13.87
N ALA A 272 24.06 21.57 14.75
CA ALA A 272 22.82 20.79 14.74
C ALA A 272 22.14 20.68 16.11
N ILE A 273 20.81 20.76 16.06
CA ILE A 273 19.85 20.36 17.09
C ILE A 273 19.16 19.10 16.57
N GLU A 274 18.91 18.12 17.42
CA GLU A 274 18.10 16.95 17.05
C GLU A 274 16.80 16.90 17.84
N THR A 275 15.67 16.65 17.20
CA THR A 275 14.37 16.45 17.85
C THR A 275 13.79 15.08 17.48
N ALA A 276 13.16 14.41 18.45
CA ALA A 276 12.63 13.06 18.30
C ALA A 276 11.38 12.82 19.16
N SER A 277 10.74 11.67 18.97
CA SER A 277 9.54 11.32 19.74
C SER A 277 9.34 9.82 19.93
N PHE A 278 8.86 9.44 21.12
CA PHE A 278 8.35 8.10 21.40
C PHE A 278 7.07 7.76 20.62
N SER A 279 6.42 8.75 19.99
CA SER A 279 5.12 8.59 19.32
C SER A 279 5.13 7.48 18.26
N LYS A 280 6.24 7.33 17.53
CA LYS A 280 6.35 6.37 16.42
C LYS A 280 7.06 5.08 16.81
N TYR A 281 7.68 5.05 17.99
CA TYR A 281 8.43 3.91 18.51
C TYR A 281 7.54 3.05 19.40
N ALA A 282 6.86 3.68 20.36
CA ALA A 282 6.09 3.02 21.42
C ALA A 282 4.58 3.23 21.32
N GLY A 283 4.07 3.88 20.27
CA GLY A 283 2.65 4.23 20.16
C GLY A 283 2.22 5.41 21.04
N PHE A 284 3.15 6.30 21.42
CA PHE A 284 2.89 7.43 22.33
C PHE A 284 2.20 8.63 21.63
N THR A 285 1.51 8.43 20.51
CA THR A 285 0.81 9.52 19.79
C THR A 285 -0.18 10.24 20.70
N GLY A 286 -0.92 9.49 21.53
CA GLY A 286 -1.82 10.02 22.57
C GLY A 286 -1.18 10.24 23.95
N VAL A 287 -0.10 9.53 24.29
CA VAL A 287 0.58 9.64 25.61
C VAL A 287 1.43 10.91 25.74
N ARG A 288 1.96 11.40 24.61
CA ARG A 288 2.72 12.66 24.50
C ARG A 288 4.07 12.64 25.21
N LEU A 289 5.10 12.12 24.52
CA LEU A 289 6.49 12.24 24.97
C LEU A 289 7.47 12.34 23.78
N GLY A 290 8.48 13.19 23.94
CA GLY A 290 9.60 13.31 23.02
C GLY A 290 10.80 13.96 23.70
N TRP A 291 11.79 14.32 22.91
CA TRP A 291 12.94 15.05 23.41
C TRP A 291 13.60 15.86 22.30
N THR A 292 14.38 16.85 22.71
CA THR A 292 15.26 17.62 21.85
C THR A 292 16.66 17.64 22.46
N VAL A 293 17.69 17.45 21.64
CA VAL A 293 19.10 17.52 22.01
C VAL A 293 19.68 18.82 21.47
N VAL A 294 20.21 19.65 22.38
CA VAL A 294 20.89 20.91 22.03
C VAL A 294 22.32 20.84 22.57
N PRO A 295 23.32 20.55 21.71
CA PRO A 295 24.71 20.40 22.14
C PRO A 295 25.29 21.70 22.72
N LYS A 296 26.27 21.57 23.62
CA LYS A 296 26.95 22.71 24.26
C LYS A 296 27.82 23.48 23.27
N GLU A 297 28.31 22.82 22.23
CA GLU A 297 29.14 23.39 21.18
C GLU A 297 28.34 24.24 20.17
N LEU A 298 27.01 24.20 20.23
CA LEU A 298 26.14 24.99 19.35
C LEU A 298 25.97 26.42 19.91
N LEU A 299 26.50 27.38 19.18
CA LEU A 299 26.53 28.80 19.56
C LEU A 299 25.80 29.66 18.53
N PHE A 300 25.18 30.75 19.00
CA PHE A 300 24.79 31.85 18.13
C PHE A 300 26.03 32.63 17.65
N SER A 301 25.81 33.57 16.72
CA SER A 301 26.90 34.36 16.12
C SER A 301 27.69 35.22 17.12
N ASP A 302 27.10 35.55 18.27
CA ASP A 302 27.74 36.30 19.36
C ASP A 302 28.48 35.39 20.36
N GLY A 303 28.49 34.08 20.13
CA GLY A 303 29.09 33.08 21.01
C GLY A 303 28.20 32.62 22.16
N HIS A 304 26.94 33.08 22.23
CA HIS A 304 26.00 32.63 23.27
C HIS A 304 25.51 31.20 22.99
N PRO A 305 25.53 30.28 23.99
CA PRO A 305 25.08 28.91 23.78
C PRO A 305 23.57 28.81 23.54
N VAL A 306 23.17 28.19 22.42
CA VAL A 306 21.76 28.02 22.04
C VAL A 306 20.98 27.23 23.10
N ALA A 307 21.62 26.25 23.75
CA ALA A 307 21.02 25.46 24.82
C ALA A 307 20.54 26.30 26.02
N LYS A 308 21.20 27.44 26.31
CA LYS A 308 20.80 28.30 27.43
C LYS A 308 19.49 29.02 27.14
N ASP A 309 19.32 29.54 25.92
CA ASP A 309 18.08 30.19 25.52
C ASP A 309 16.96 29.18 25.32
N PHE A 310 17.26 27.99 24.81
CA PHE A 310 16.26 26.92 24.74
C PHE A 310 15.79 26.50 26.14
N ASN A 311 16.70 26.37 27.11
CA ASN A 311 16.33 26.16 28.51
C ASN A 311 15.46 27.30 29.06
N ARG A 312 15.76 28.56 28.72
CA ARG A 312 14.93 29.71 29.12
C ARG A 312 13.53 29.64 28.51
N ILE A 313 13.38 29.25 27.25
CA ILE A 313 12.08 29.01 26.62
C ILE A 313 11.33 27.89 27.35
N VAL A 314 12.00 26.75 27.60
CA VAL A 314 11.42 25.59 28.29
C VAL A 314 10.92 25.99 29.68
N CYS A 315 11.72 26.65 30.51
CA CYS A 315 11.31 27.07 31.87
C CYS A 315 10.23 28.16 31.91
N THR A 316 9.82 28.72 30.76
CA THR A 316 8.87 29.85 30.72
C THR A 316 7.57 29.50 30.04
N CYS A 317 7.66 28.68 28.98
CA CYS A 317 6.53 28.30 28.16
C CYS A 317 6.07 26.86 28.44
N PHE A 318 6.73 26.15 29.36
CA PHE A 318 6.46 24.77 29.68
C PHE A 318 6.77 24.45 31.15
N ASN A 319 6.05 23.50 31.75
CA ASN A 319 6.24 23.06 33.14
C ASN A 319 6.73 21.60 33.22
N GLY A 320 7.36 21.11 32.15
CA GLY A 320 7.80 19.72 32.03
C GLY A 320 6.72 18.78 31.51
N ALA A 321 7.16 17.66 30.93
CA ALA A 321 6.28 16.61 30.45
C ALA A 321 5.58 15.87 31.61
N SER A 322 4.41 15.30 31.36
CA SER A 322 3.67 14.50 32.34
C SER A 322 4.58 13.45 33.00
N ASN A 323 4.62 13.42 34.32
CA ASN A 323 5.43 12.45 35.07
C ASN A 323 5.00 10.99 34.84
N ILE A 324 3.72 10.75 34.51
CA ILE A 324 3.21 9.43 34.07
C ILE A 324 3.80 9.08 32.70
N ALA A 325 3.78 10.03 31.74
CA ALA A 325 4.37 9.81 30.43
C ALA A 325 5.89 9.56 30.54
N GLN A 326 6.59 10.32 31.38
CA GLN A 326 8.03 10.13 31.64
C GLN A 326 8.34 8.75 32.24
N ALA A 327 7.50 8.22 33.14
CA ALA A 327 7.66 6.85 33.65
C ALA A 327 7.52 5.80 32.53
N GLY A 328 6.53 5.97 31.64
CA GLY A 328 6.41 5.14 30.44
C GLY A 328 7.63 5.26 29.52
N GLY A 329 8.11 6.48 29.29
CA GLY A 329 9.32 6.74 28.50
C GLY A 329 10.57 6.08 29.10
N LEU A 330 10.70 6.07 30.43
CA LEU A 330 11.80 5.38 31.10
C LEU A 330 11.69 3.86 30.94
N ALA A 331 10.48 3.31 31.05
CA ALA A 331 10.23 1.88 30.83
C ALA A 331 10.49 1.46 29.37
N CYS A 332 10.22 2.33 28.38
CA CYS A 332 10.58 2.09 26.99
C CYS A 332 12.09 1.83 26.81
N LEU A 333 12.93 2.44 27.64
CA LEU A 333 14.40 2.38 27.54
C LEU A 333 15.00 1.26 28.39
N SER A 334 14.19 0.40 29.01
CA SER A 334 14.66 -0.86 29.59
C SER A 334 14.94 -1.89 28.49
N PRO A 335 15.72 -2.95 28.75
CA PRO A 335 15.92 -4.05 27.80
C PRO A 335 14.60 -4.64 27.28
N GLU A 336 13.63 -4.85 28.17
CA GLU A 336 12.29 -5.37 27.85
C GLU A 336 11.47 -4.36 27.03
N GLY A 337 11.52 -3.07 27.40
CA GLY A 337 10.85 -2.00 26.67
C GLY A 337 11.40 -1.83 25.25
N LEU A 338 12.72 -1.85 25.08
CA LEU A 338 13.38 -1.75 23.79
C LEU A 338 13.00 -2.93 22.88
N LYS A 339 13.02 -4.15 23.43
CA LYS A 339 12.57 -5.34 22.69
C LYS A 339 11.11 -5.19 22.26
N ALA A 340 10.22 -4.80 23.16
CA ALA A 340 8.81 -4.63 22.85
C ALA A 340 8.56 -3.54 21.79
N MET A 341 9.29 -2.42 21.83
CA MET A 341 9.24 -1.41 20.77
C MET A 341 9.75 -1.95 19.43
N HIS A 342 10.82 -2.76 19.43
CA HIS A 342 11.33 -3.39 18.21
C HIS A 342 10.29 -4.32 17.57
N ASP A 343 9.58 -5.11 18.38
CA ASP A 343 8.52 -6.02 17.91
C ASP A 343 7.37 -5.22 17.26
N VAL A 344 6.94 -4.11 17.88
CA VAL A 344 5.90 -3.21 17.33
C VAL A 344 6.37 -2.53 16.04
N VAL A 345 7.61 -2.05 16.00
CA VAL A 345 8.21 -1.47 14.79
C VAL A 345 8.27 -2.51 13.67
N GLY A 346 8.67 -3.74 13.97
CA GLY A 346 8.70 -4.87 13.04
C GLY A 346 7.33 -5.16 12.42
N PHE A 347 6.28 -5.19 13.25
CA PHE A 347 4.90 -5.36 12.78
C PHE A 347 4.48 -4.31 11.74
N TYR A 348 4.80 -3.03 11.98
CA TYR A 348 4.48 -1.96 11.02
C TYR A 348 5.37 -1.99 9.78
N LYS A 349 6.60 -2.51 9.87
CA LYS A 349 7.47 -2.73 8.69
C LYS A 349 6.89 -3.81 7.79
N GLU A 350 6.41 -4.93 8.33
CA GLU A 350 5.68 -5.94 7.56
C GLU A 350 4.42 -5.36 6.89
N ASN A 351 3.66 -4.52 7.61
CA ASN A 351 2.52 -3.81 7.00
C ASN A 351 2.97 -2.93 5.82
N THR A 352 4.14 -2.31 5.93
CA THR A 352 4.70 -1.47 4.88
C THR A 352 5.03 -2.32 3.64
N GLU A 353 5.61 -3.51 3.82
CA GLU A 353 5.90 -4.46 2.73
C GLU A 353 4.63 -4.86 1.96
N ILE A 354 3.53 -5.16 2.66
CA ILE A 354 2.24 -5.49 2.02
C ILE A 354 1.75 -4.36 1.11
N ILE A 355 1.92 -3.10 1.55
CA ILE A 355 1.51 -1.94 0.77
C ILE A 355 2.45 -1.74 -0.43
N VAL A 356 3.77 -1.91 -0.24
CA VAL A 356 4.76 -1.86 -1.33
C VAL A 356 4.43 -2.89 -2.41
N ASP A 357 4.25 -4.15 -2.03
CA ASP A 357 3.91 -5.23 -2.96
C ASP A 357 2.61 -4.95 -3.71
N THR A 358 1.65 -4.34 -3.02
CA THR A 358 0.37 -3.96 -3.62
C THR A 358 0.53 -2.94 -4.74
N PHE A 359 1.18 -1.81 -4.48
CA PHE A 359 1.34 -0.79 -5.52
C PHE A 359 2.35 -1.19 -6.59
N THR A 360 3.41 -1.92 -6.23
CA THR A 360 4.40 -2.44 -7.19
C THR A 360 3.76 -3.45 -8.14
N SER A 361 2.94 -4.39 -7.64
CA SER A 361 2.21 -5.34 -8.50
C SER A 361 1.15 -4.69 -9.40
N LEU A 362 0.76 -3.46 -9.12
CA LEU A 362 -0.12 -2.64 -9.96
C LEU A 362 0.65 -1.74 -10.95
N GLY A 363 1.98 -1.80 -10.97
CA GLY A 363 2.83 -1.06 -11.89
C GLY A 363 3.11 0.39 -11.49
N PHE A 364 2.83 0.79 -10.24
CA PHE A 364 3.18 2.11 -9.75
C PHE A 364 4.65 2.20 -9.34
N ASN A 365 5.24 3.39 -9.50
CA ASN A 365 6.52 3.70 -8.86
C ASN A 365 6.28 3.96 -7.37
N VAL A 366 6.90 3.15 -6.53
CA VAL A 366 6.79 3.21 -5.07
C VAL A 366 8.15 3.57 -4.49
N TYR A 367 8.17 4.60 -3.64
CA TYR A 367 9.35 5.08 -2.96
C TYR A 367 9.18 5.01 -1.44
N GLY A 368 10.29 5.15 -0.72
CA GLY A 368 10.32 5.05 0.74
C GLY A 368 10.24 3.60 1.20
N ALA A 369 9.38 3.33 2.18
CA ALA A 369 9.11 2.03 2.78
C ALA A 369 10.23 1.38 3.61
N LYS A 370 11.43 1.26 3.05
CA LYS A 370 12.52 0.50 3.68
C LYS A 370 12.84 1.01 5.09
N ASN A 371 12.87 2.34 5.24
CA ASN A 371 13.32 3.01 6.44
C ASN A 371 12.22 3.77 7.17
N ALA A 372 10.94 3.62 6.77
CA ALA A 372 9.84 4.39 7.34
C ALA A 372 8.49 3.65 7.24
N PRO A 373 7.54 3.86 8.18
CA PRO A 373 6.24 3.17 8.23
C PRO A 373 5.19 3.79 7.28
N TYR A 374 5.61 4.13 6.07
CA TYR A 374 4.76 4.67 5.03
C TYR A 374 5.43 4.52 3.67
N VAL A 375 4.59 4.47 2.64
CA VAL A 375 5.00 4.43 1.24
C VAL A 375 4.67 5.74 0.54
N TRP A 376 5.49 6.11 -0.43
CA TRP A 376 5.32 7.28 -1.26
C TRP A 376 5.09 6.87 -2.72
N VAL A 377 3.84 6.97 -3.17
CA VAL A 377 3.40 6.40 -4.45
C VAL A 377 3.21 7.51 -5.48
N HIS A 378 3.84 7.37 -6.65
CA HIS A 378 3.75 8.34 -7.73
C HIS A 378 2.56 8.06 -8.65
N PHE A 379 1.72 9.07 -8.87
CA PHE A 379 0.60 9.11 -9.80
C PHE A 379 0.87 10.18 -10.88
N PRO A 380 1.65 9.84 -11.92
CA PRO A 380 2.15 10.82 -12.88
C PRO A 380 1.03 11.58 -13.59
N GLY A 381 1.17 12.91 -13.67
CA GLY A 381 0.23 13.80 -14.34
C GLY A 381 -1.12 13.97 -13.64
N ARG A 382 -1.29 13.45 -12.42
CA ARG A 382 -2.54 13.55 -11.66
C ARG A 382 -2.39 14.47 -10.45
N ASN A 383 -3.41 15.29 -10.21
CA ASN A 383 -3.49 16.05 -8.97
C ASN A 383 -3.67 15.10 -7.78
N SER A 384 -2.84 15.28 -6.75
CA SER A 384 -2.79 14.45 -5.55
C SER A 384 -4.07 14.48 -4.71
N TRP A 385 -4.79 15.61 -4.67
CA TRP A 385 -6.10 15.71 -4.01
C TRP A 385 -7.19 14.96 -4.76
N ASP A 386 -7.13 14.93 -6.10
CA ASP A 386 -8.06 14.14 -6.91
C ASP A 386 -7.82 12.65 -6.73
N VAL A 387 -6.56 12.21 -6.65
CA VAL A 387 -6.22 10.81 -6.33
C VAL A 387 -6.70 10.45 -4.92
N PHE A 388 -6.49 11.32 -3.92
CA PHE A 388 -7.03 11.13 -2.58
C PHE A 388 -8.56 10.97 -2.60
N ALA A 389 -9.27 11.85 -3.31
CA ALA A 389 -10.72 11.80 -3.40
C ALA A 389 -11.21 10.52 -4.10
N GLU A 390 -10.52 10.09 -5.17
CA GLU A 390 -10.84 8.84 -5.86
C GLU A 390 -10.69 7.61 -4.95
N ILE A 391 -9.57 7.50 -4.24
CA ILE A 391 -9.31 6.37 -3.35
C ILE A 391 -10.31 6.35 -2.20
N LEU A 392 -10.62 7.52 -1.62
CA LEU A 392 -11.63 7.63 -0.56
C LEU A 392 -13.01 7.22 -1.07
N GLU A 393 -13.46 7.79 -2.19
CA GLU A 393 -14.79 7.56 -2.75
C GLU A 393 -15.00 6.09 -3.17
N LYS A 394 -14.02 5.51 -3.88
CA LYS A 394 -14.18 4.20 -4.52
C LYS A 394 -13.70 3.03 -3.67
N ALA A 395 -12.73 3.22 -2.78
CA ALA A 395 -12.15 2.16 -1.96
C ALA A 395 -12.45 2.32 -0.46
N ASN A 396 -13.06 3.43 -0.02
CA ASN A 396 -13.23 3.74 1.41
C ASN A 396 -11.89 3.67 2.16
N VAL A 397 -10.80 4.09 1.52
CA VAL A 397 -9.45 4.16 2.12
C VAL A 397 -9.03 5.62 2.19
N VAL A 398 -8.65 6.09 3.36
CA VAL A 398 -8.08 7.44 3.53
C VAL A 398 -6.58 7.35 3.30
N THR A 399 -6.03 8.18 2.43
CA THR A 399 -4.58 8.36 2.22
C THR A 399 -4.17 9.80 2.57
N THR A 400 -2.94 10.23 2.25
CA THR A 400 -2.55 11.65 2.36
C THR A 400 -2.13 12.16 0.98
N PRO A 401 -2.77 13.21 0.42
CA PRO A 401 -2.35 13.82 -0.84
C PRO A 401 -0.97 14.46 -0.66
N GLY A 402 -0.09 14.24 -1.63
CA GLY A 402 1.30 14.65 -1.53
C GLY A 402 1.52 16.16 -1.51
N SER A 403 0.68 16.94 -2.21
CA SER A 403 0.72 18.42 -2.18
C SER A 403 0.56 19.02 -0.77
N GLY A 404 -0.04 18.27 0.16
CA GLY A 404 -0.13 18.65 1.56
C GLY A 404 1.20 18.68 2.32
N PHE A 405 2.29 18.24 1.70
CA PHE A 405 3.68 18.27 2.20
C PHE A 405 4.57 19.30 1.47
N GLY A 406 3.96 20.18 0.68
CA GLY A 406 4.66 21.13 -0.17
C GLY A 406 4.52 20.80 -1.66
N PRO A 407 4.92 21.74 -2.54
CA PRO A 407 4.76 21.62 -3.99
C PRO A 407 5.50 20.43 -4.61
N GLY A 408 6.61 19.98 -4.01
CA GLY A 408 7.32 18.77 -4.42
C GLY A 408 6.61 17.48 -4.14
N GLY A 409 5.51 17.51 -3.38
CA GLY A 409 4.64 16.37 -3.22
C GLY A 409 3.51 16.26 -4.25
N GLU A 410 3.32 17.24 -5.12
CA GLU A 410 2.32 17.14 -6.18
C GLU A 410 2.60 15.95 -7.11
N GLY A 411 1.56 15.25 -7.56
CA GLY A 411 1.69 14.00 -8.29
C GLY A 411 1.91 12.76 -7.41
N PHE A 412 2.03 12.90 -6.09
CA PHE A 412 2.25 11.75 -5.19
C PHE A 412 1.14 11.60 -4.14
N VAL A 413 1.06 10.40 -3.56
CA VAL A 413 0.22 10.08 -2.40
C VAL A 413 1.04 9.31 -1.37
N ARG A 414 0.95 9.73 -0.11
CA ARG A 414 1.50 8.97 1.02
C ARG A 414 0.44 8.02 1.56
N VAL A 415 0.82 6.76 1.74
CA VAL A 415 -0.02 5.74 2.39
C VAL A 415 0.69 5.25 3.65
N SER A 416 0.05 5.41 4.80
CA SER A 416 0.59 4.97 6.09
C SER A 416 0.48 3.46 6.26
N ALA A 417 1.48 2.85 6.92
CA ALA A 417 1.47 1.45 7.31
C ALA A 417 0.95 1.20 8.74
N PHE A 418 0.51 2.25 9.43
CA PHE A 418 -0.12 2.11 10.74
C PHE A 418 -1.56 1.66 10.56
N GLY A 419 -1.84 0.44 11.00
CA GLY A 419 -3.15 -0.21 10.91
C GLY A 419 -3.06 -1.65 11.38
N HIS A 420 -4.15 -2.18 11.92
CA HIS A 420 -4.26 -3.62 12.17
C HIS A 420 -4.02 -4.39 10.87
N ARG A 421 -3.39 -5.57 10.96
CA ARG A 421 -2.98 -6.37 9.79
C ARG A 421 -4.14 -6.64 8.83
N ASP A 422 -5.30 -6.99 9.36
CA ASP A 422 -6.51 -7.25 8.55
C ASP A 422 -6.97 -6.00 7.77
N ASN A 423 -6.86 -4.82 8.38
CA ASN A 423 -7.17 -3.56 7.71
C ASN A 423 -6.17 -3.24 6.60
N ILE A 424 -4.88 -3.55 6.78
CA ILE A 424 -3.86 -3.39 5.74
C ILE A 424 -4.12 -4.34 4.56
N ILE A 425 -4.41 -5.61 4.84
CA ILE A 425 -4.74 -6.62 3.82
C ILE A 425 -6.02 -6.24 3.06
N GLU A 426 -7.05 -5.78 3.78
CA GLU A 426 -8.30 -5.36 3.16
C GLU A 426 -8.11 -4.08 2.32
N ALA A 427 -7.38 -3.08 2.81
CA ALA A 427 -7.05 -1.89 2.03
C ALA A 427 -6.26 -2.26 0.75
N ALA A 428 -5.27 -3.15 0.87
CA ALA A 428 -4.52 -3.67 -0.25
C ALA A 428 -5.43 -4.36 -1.28
N ARG A 429 -6.36 -5.21 -0.84
CA ARG A 429 -7.35 -5.87 -1.71
C ARG A 429 -8.21 -4.85 -2.46
N ARG A 430 -8.72 -3.82 -1.77
CA ARG A 430 -9.54 -2.76 -2.37
C ARG A 430 -8.76 -1.91 -3.37
N LEU A 431 -7.53 -1.56 -3.05
CA LEU A 431 -6.64 -0.81 -3.95
C LEU A 431 -6.30 -1.63 -5.19
N LYS A 432 -6.02 -2.93 -5.04
CA LYS A 432 -5.89 -3.85 -6.17
C LYS A 432 -7.16 -3.85 -7.01
N GLN A 433 -8.34 -4.01 -6.42
CA GLN A 433 -9.59 -3.99 -7.18
C GLN A 433 -9.81 -2.66 -7.92
N LEU A 434 -9.48 -1.53 -7.30
CA LEU A 434 -9.63 -0.19 -7.90
C LEU A 434 -8.73 -0.02 -9.14
N TYR A 435 -7.46 -0.46 -9.07
CA TYR A 435 -6.46 -0.20 -10.11
C TYR A 435 -6.15 -1.40 -11.03
N LYS A 436 -6.64 -2.60 -10.72
CA LYS A 436 -6.48 -3.82 -11.54
C LYS A 436 -7.11 -3.71 -12.93
N PHE A 437 -8.01 -2.75 -13.15
CA PHE A 437 -8.61 -2.47 -14.46
C PHE A 437 -7.66 -1.79 -15.47
N GLY A 438 -6.41 -1.48 -15.08
CA GLY A 438 -5.38 -0.99 -16.00
C GLY A 438 -4.88 -2.05 -17.01
N SER A 439 -4.89 -3.34 -16.67
CA SER A 439 -4.49 -4.42 -17.58
C SER A 439 -5.60 -4.85 -18.55
N ASP A 440 -6.87 -4.69 -18.19
CA ASP A 440 -7.99 -4.97 -19.10
C ASP A 440 -8.15 -3.86 -20.17
N CYS A 441 -7.74 -2.62 -19.84
CA CYS A 441 -7.70 -1.52 -20.80
C CYS A 441 -6.64 -1.71 -21.89
N ILE A 442 -5.52 -2.39 -21.61
CA ILE A 442 -4.51 -2.70 -22.63
C ILE A 442 -5.10 -3.63 -23.68
N ASN A 443 -5.75 -4.73 -23.25
CA ASN A 443 -6.47 -5.62 -24.17
C ASN A 443 -7.56 -4.86 -24.94
N LEU A 444 -8.36 -4.01 -24.27
CA LEU A 444 -9.40 -3.22 -24.93
C LEU A 444 -8.86 -2.18 -25.92
N LEU A 445 -7.72 -1.54 -25.64
CA LEU A 445 -7.06 -0.61 -26.57
C LEU A 445 -6.54 -1.36 -27.80
N ILE A 446 -5.89 -2.51 -27.60
CA ILE A 446 -5.41 -3.38 -28.67
C ILE A 446 -6.59 -3.82 -29.53
N PHE A 447 -7.70 -4.28 -28.92
CA PHE A 447 -8.92 -4.65 -29.64
C PHE A 447 -9.49 -3.49 -30.44
N LYS A 448 -9.59 -2.29 -29.86
CA LYS A 448 -10.06 -1.09 -30.58
C LYS A 448 -9.14 -0.71 -31.73
N GLN A 449 -7.83 -0.86 -31.57
CA GLN A 449 -6.84 -0.52 -32.60
C GLN A 449 -6.81 -1.55 -33.74
N ILE A 450 -6.90 -2.85 -33.44
CA ILE A 450 -7.08 -3.92 -34.41
C ILE A 450 -8.41 -3.74 -35.16
N ALA A 451 -9.52 -3.50 -34.44
CA ALA A 451 -10.84 -3.29 -35.03
C ALA A 451 -10.87 -2.05 -35.95
N ARG A 452 -10.23 -0.94 -35.54
CA ARG A 452 -10.12 0.27 -36.36
C ARG A 452 -9.32 0.01 -37.64
N ARG A 453 -8.18 -0.69 -37.57
CA ARG A 453 -7.36 -1.02 -38.75
C ARG A 453 -8.08 -2.01 -39.68
N ARG A 454 -8.80 -2.99 -39.13
CA ARG A 454 -9.70 -3.88 -39.89
C ARG A 454 -10.80 -3.09 -40.61
N ALA A 455 -11.44 -2.14 -39.94
CA ALA A 455 -12.48 -1.30 -40.54
C ALA A 455 -11.92 -0.42 -41.68
N VAL A 456 -10.73 0.17 -41.50
CA VAL A 456 -10.04 0.91 -42.56
C VAL A 456 -9.70 0.01 -43.75
N HIS A 457 -9.23 -1.21 -43.51
CA HIS A 457 -8.93 -2.18 -44.57
C HIS A 457 -10.17 -2.58 -45.36
N LEU A 458 -11.28 -2.90 -44.68
CA LEU A 458 -12.55 -3.22 -45.33
C LEU A 458 -13.17 -2.03 -46.08
N ALA A 459 -12.94 -0.80 -45.61
CA ALA A 459 -13.33 0.40 -46.36
C ALA A 459 -12.51 0.58 -47.65
N LYS A 460 -11.24 0.16 -47.67
CA LYS A 460 -10.35 0.21 -48.84
C LYS A 460 -10.57 -0.97 -49.80
N TYR A 461 -10.93 -2.14 -49.27
CA TYR A 461 -11.16 -3.37 -50.02
C TYR A 461 -12.49 -4.04 -49.57
N PRO A 462 -13.64 -3.58 -50.10
CA PRO A 462 -14.97 -4.02 -49.63
C PRO A 462 -15.24 -5.52 -49.80
N ASP A 463 -14.61 -6.15 -50.80
CA ASP A 463 -14.78 -7.57 -51.12
C ASP A 463 -13.76 -8.49 -50.40
N ALA A 464 -12.90 -7.93 -49.54
CA ALA A 464 -11.88 -8.69 -48.84
C ALA A 464 -12.47 -9.66 -47.80
N LYS A 465 -12.26 -10.97 -47.99
CA LYS A 465 -12.63 -12.00 -47.01
C LYS A 465 -11.59 -12.08 -45.89
N ILE A 466 -11.86 -11.44 -44.76
CA ILE A 466 -10.96 -11.46 -43.59
C ILE A 466 -11.02 -12.80 -42.86
N VAL A 467 -9.85 -13.38 -42.60
CA VAL A 467 -9.67 -14.56 -41.74
C VAL A 467 -9.03 -14.10 -40.44
N SER A 468 -9.56 -14.49 -39.29
CA SER A 468 -9.04 -14.02 -38.00
C SER A 468 -8.39 -15.13 -37.18
N LEU A 469 -7.17 -14.84 -36.72
CA LEU A 469 -6.40 -15.59 -35.74
C LEU A 469 -6.05 -14.67 -34.54
N GLY A 470 -6.78 -13.57 -34.37
CA GLY A 470 -6.61 -12.64 -33.25
C GLY A 470 -7.25 -13.15 -31.96
N ILE A 471 -6.97 -12.49 -30.85
CA ILE A 471 -7.63 -12.80 -29.57
C ILE A 471 -9.13 -12.49 -29.69
N GLY A 472 -9.99 -13.35 -29.12
CA GLY A 472 -11.42 -13.06 -28.94
C GLY A 472 -12.37 -13.50 -30.05
N ASP A 473 -11.88 -14.14 -31.13
CA ASP A 473 -12.75 -14.78 -32.14
C ASP A 473 -13.06 -16.22 -31.74
N THR A 474 -13.97 -16.40 -30.77
CA THR A 474 -14.61 -17.69 -30.50
C THR A 474 -15.87 -17.78 -31.37
N THR A 475 -15.77 -18.36 -32.57
CA THR A 475 -16.90 -18.44 -33.52
C THR A 475 -17.62 -19.77 -33.52
N GLU A 476 -17.18 -20.77 -32.75
CA GLU A 476 -17.99 -21.98 -32.51
C GLU A 476 -18.78 -21.83 -31.21
N PRO A 477 -20.06 -22.26 -31.19
CA PRO A 477 -20.83 -22.30 -29.97
C PRO A 477 -20.11 -23.23 -29.00
N ILE A 478 -19.77 -22.70 -27.82
CA ILE A 478 -19.51 -23.55 -26.67
C ILE A 478 -20.71 -24.51 -26.61
N PRO A 479 -20.53 -25.85 -26.66
CA PRO A 479 -21.62 -26.80 -26.76
C PRO A 479 -22.75 -26.43 -25.80
N ASP A 480 -24.00 -26.46 -26.23
CA ASP A 480 -25.16 -26.00 -25.43
C ASP A 480 -25.19 -26.61 -24.02
N VAL A 481 -24.60 -27.81 -23.86
CA VAL A 481 -24.35 -28.47 -22.59
C VAL A 481 -23.53 -27.62 -21.60
N ILE A 482 -22.45 -26.99 -22.05
CA ILE A 482 -21.57 -26.16 -21.21
C ILE A 482 -22.21 -24.78 -20.98
N THR A 483 -22.88 -24.22 -21.99
CA THR A 483 -23.57 -22.92 -21.87
C THR A 483 -24.77 -23.00 -20.91
N ASN A 484 -25.54 -24.08 -20.96
CA ASN A 484 -26.64 -24.34 -20.02
C ASN A 484 -26.13 -24.69 -18.61
N ALA A 485 -25.03 -25.46 -18.49
CA ALA A 485 -24.38 -25.71 -17.20
C ALA A 485 -23.84 -24.42 -16.57
N MET A 486 -23.27 -23.50 -17.35
CA MET A 486 -22.78 -22.21 -16.85
C MET A 486 -23.91 -21.26 -16.46
N ALA A 487 -25.02 -21.25 -17.20
CA ALA A 487 -26.21 -20.43 -16.92
C ALA A 487 -26.96 -20.90 -15.65
N GLU A 488 -27.06 -22.21 -15.41
CA GLU A 488 -27.69 -22.73 -14.19
C GLU A 488 -26.79 -22.59 -12.95
N VAL A 489 -25.46 -22.73 -13.08
CA VAL A 489 -24.50 -22.48 -11.99
C VAL A 489 -24.48 -21.01 -11.56
N THR A 490 -24.73 -20.06 -12.47
CA THR A 490 -24.89 -18.64 -12.10
C THR A 490 -26.26 -18.32 -11.49
N SER A 491 -27.28 -19.16 -11.71
CA SER A 491 -28.63 -18.98 -11.18
C SER A 491 -28.83 -19.53 -9.75
N CYS A 492 -27.95 -20.42 -9.28
CA CYS A 492 -28.11 -21.09 -7.99
C CYS A 492 -27.21 -20.46 -6.90
N GLN A 493 -27.75 -19.45 -6.19
CA GLN A 493 -27.06 -18.75 -5.10
C GLN A 493 -26.94 -19.59 -3.81
N THR A 494 -26.08 -20.61 -3.77
CA THR A 494 -25.71 -21.25 -2.48
C THR A 494 -24.21 -21.50 -2.32
N ARG A 495 -23.69 -21.03 -1.18
CA ARG A 495 -22.28 -21.06 -0.71
C ARG A 495 -21.62 -22.44 -0.78
N ALA A 496 -22.41 -23.51 -0.73
CA ALA A 496 -21.95 -24.90 -0.74
C ALA A 496 -21.48 -25.39 -2.13
N LEU A 497 -22.13 -24.99 -3.22
CA LEU A 497 -21.71 -25.33 -4.58
C LEU A 497 -20.35 -24.71 -4.93
N SER A 498 -20.10 -23.49 -4.47
CA SER A 498 -18.81 -22.82 -4.62
C SER A 498 -17.67 -23.51 -3.84
N VAL A 499 -17.93 -24.09 -2.66
CA VAL A 499 -16.91 -24.83 -1.89
C VAL A 499 -16.55 -26.14 -2.57
N ILE A 500 -17.56 -26.88 -3.05
CA ILE A 500 -17.37 -28.12 -3.82
C ILE A 500 -16.63 -27.84 -5.14
N TYR A 501 -17.01 -26.79 -5.86
CA TYR A 501 -16.35 -26.35 -7.09
C TYR A 501 -14.88 -25.93 -6.87
N ILE A 502 -14.59 -25.18 -5.79
CA ILE A 502 -13.22 -24.78 -5.44
C ILE A 502 -12.37 -26.00 -5.09
N GLN A 503 -12.91 -26.96 -4.33
CA GLN A 503 -12.17 -28.16 -3.94
C GLN A 503 -11.89 -29.07 -5.14
N PHE A 504 -12.84 -29.20 -6.06
CA PHE A 504 -12.68 -29.91 -7.33
C PHE A 504 -11.66 -29.22 -8.25
N THR A 505 -11.73 -27.90 -8.39
CA THR A 505 -10.77 -27.11 -9.18
C THR A 505 -9.34 -27.21 -8.62
N LYS A 506 -9.19 -27.25 -7.29
CA LYS A 506 -7.89 -27.44 -6.62
C LYS A 506 -7.32 -28.84 -6.86
N GLN A 507 -8.14 -29.89 -6.84
CA GLN A 507 -7.70 -31.26 -7.16
C GLN A 507 -7.34 -31.41 -8.64
N ILE A 508 -8.08 -30.76 -9.56
CA ILE A 508 -7.72 -30.68 -10.99
C ILE A 508 -6.38 -29.96 -11.19
N LEU A 509 -6.14 -28.86 -10.48
CA LEU A 509 -4.88 -28.11 -10.57
C LEU A 509 -3.69 -28.89 -9.96
N ALA A 510 -3.92 -29.65 -8.89
CA ALA A 510 -2.91 -30.53 -8.26
C ALA A 510 -2.56 -31.73 -9.16
N PHE A 511 -3.55 -32.35 -9.81
CA PHE A 511 -3.35 -33.38 -10.82
C PHE A 511 -2.55 -32.84 -12.02
N ARG A 512 -2.85 -31.61 -12.46
CA ARG A 512 -2.07 -30.88 -13.48
C ARG A 512 -0.62 -30.67 -13.05
N ALA A 513 -0.37 -30.25 -11.81
CA ALA A 513 0.99 -30.03 -11.32
C ALA A 513 1.81 -31.35 -11.23
N HIS A 514 1.16 -32.48 -10.94
CA HIS A 514 1.79 -33.80 -10.92
C HIS A 514 2.12 -34.32 -12.35
N ALA A 515 1.17 -34.20 -13.29
CA ALA A 515 1.36 -34.58 -14.70
C ALA A 515 2.41 -33.71 -15.43
N LEU A 516 2.55 -32.43 -15.05
CA LEU A 516 3.57 -31.52 -15.56
C LEU A 516 5.01 -31.86 -15.08
N SER A 517 5.17 -32.73 -14.08
CA SER A 517 6.50 -33.10 -13.53
C SER A 517 7.04 -34.45 -14.03
N THR A 518 6.22 -35.22 -14.75
CA THR A 518 6.56 -36.55 -15.29
C THR A 518 6.94 -36.55 -16.77
N ILE A 519 6.80 -35.41 -17.46
CA ILE A 519 7.21 -35.24 -18.86
C ILE A 519 8.35 -34.21 -18.91
N ASP A 520 9.51 -34.59 -18.39
CA ASP A 520 10.76 -33.87 -18.65
C ASP A 520 11.84 -34.89 -19.02
N GLY A 521 11.85 -35.22 -20.31
CA GLY A 521 12.86 -36.01 -20.97
C GLY A 521 13.46 -35.23 -22.14
N TYR A 522 14.67 -34.70 -21.90
CA TYR A 522 15.66 -34.17 -22.85
C TYR A 522 15.58 -32.68 -23.26
N SER A 523 16.37 -31.85 -22.55
CA SER A 523 17.63 -31.35 -23.12
C SER A 523 18.65 -30.87 -22.07
N GLY A 524 19.86 -31.43 -22.17
CA GLY A 524 21.20 -31.01 -21.68
C GLY A 524 21.40 -30.09 -20.46
N TYR A 525 22.00 -30.68 -19.42
CA TYR A 525 22.97 -30.13 -18.43
C TYR A 525 22.52 -29.02 -17.44
N GLY A 526 22.36 -29.40 -16.15
CA GLY A 526 22.70 -28.52 -15.02
C GLY A 526 21.79 -28.47 -13.78
N ALA A 527 20.66 -29.18 -13.70
CA ALA A 527 19.68 -29.00 -12.61
C ALA A 527 19.51 -30.21 -11.65
N GLU A 528 20.50 -31.10 -11.56
CA GLU A 528 20.32 -32.39 -10.89
C GLU A 528 20.30 -32.34 -9.33
N GLN A 529 20.75 -31.25 -8.71
CA GLN A 529 20.72 -31.11 -7.23
C GLN A 529 19.58 -30.22 -6.70
N GLY A 530 18.97 -29.37 -7.51
CA GLY A 530 17.85 -28.51 -7.11
C GLY A 530 16.49 -29.23 -7.14
N GLY A 531 16.27 -30.09 -8.14
CA GLY A 531 14.99 -30.80 -8.32
C GLY A 531 14.72 -31.86 -7.25
N LYS A 532 15.74 -32.54 -6.72
CA LYS A 532 15.56 -33.59 -5.70
C LYS A 532 15.14 -33.05 -4.32
N LYS A 533 15.58 -31.85 -3.93
CA LYS A 533 15.20 -31.23 -2.65
C LYS A 533 13.78 -30.63 -2.66
N LEU A 534 13.33 -30.13 -3.82
CA LEU A 534 11.96 -29.61 -3.99
C LEU A 534 10.91 -30.73 -4.06
N ARG A 535 11.27 -31.87 -4.67
CA ARG A 535 10.43 -33.09 -4.75
C ARG A 535 10.11 -33.69 -3.38
N ALA A 536 11.09 -33.73 -2.47
CA ALA A 536 10.88 -34.28 -1.12
C ALA A 536 10.10 -33.33 -0.20
N ALA A 537 10.24 -32.01 -0.37
CA ALA A 537 9.58 -31.02 0.48
C ALA A 537 8.08 -30.84 0.17
N VAL A 538 7.68 -30.91 -1.10
CA VAL A 538 6.26 -30.71 -1.48
C VAL A 538 5.42 -31.97 -1.26
N ALA A 539 5.98 -33.16 -1.49
CA ALA A 539 5.27 -34.43 -1.27
C ALA A 539 5.18 -34.80 0.23
N ALA A 540 6.26 -34.61 1.01
CA ALA A 540 6.27 -35.00 2.43
C ALA A 540 5.40 -34.12 3.33
N THR A 541 5.19 -32.84 2.99
CA THR A 541 4.32 -31.96 3.79
C THR A 541 2.84 -32.18 3.50
N TYR A 542 2.47 -32.62 2.28
CA TYR A 542 1.07 -32.69 1.87
C TYR A 542 0.39 -34.04 2.16
N TYR A 543 1.11 -35.17 2.03
CA TYR A 543 0.53 -36.50 2.32
C TYR A 543 0.60 -36.89 3.81
N ALA A 544 1.53 -36.30 4.57
CA ALA A 544 1.61 -36.48 6.03
C ALA A 544 0.45 -35.81 6.79
N ASP A 545 -0.06 -34.67 6.29
CA ASP A 545 -1.24 -34.00 6.85
C ASP A 545 -2.56 -34.76 6.57
N LEU A 546 -2.52 -35.74 5.65
CA LEU A 546 -3.68 -36.57 5.25
C LEU A 546 -3.53 -38.06 5.64
N GLY A 547 -2.39 -38.49 6.17
CA GLY A 547 -2.18 -39.84 6.73
C GLY A 547 -2.06 -40.99 5.73
N ILE A 548 -1.59 -40.74 4.50
CA ILE A 548 -1.51 -41.75 3.42
C ILE A 548 -0.06 -42.24 3.25
N GLU A 549 0.15 -43.57 3.19
CA GLU A 549 1.48 -44.17 3.01
C GLU A 549 1.82 -44.44 1.53
N ASP A 550 3.11 -44.37 1.17
CA ASP A 550 3.64 -44.51 -0.21
C ASP A 550 3.28 -45.85 -0.89
N SER A 551 2.88 -46.87 -0.13
CA SER A 551 2.52 -48.20 -0.66
C SER A 551 1.18 -48.26 -1.39
N ASP A 552 0.36 -47.21 -1.34
CA ASP A 552 -1.02 -47.22 -1.81
C ASP A 552 -1.21 -46.70 -3.25
N ILE A 553 -0.13 -46.42 -3.99
CA ILE A 553 -0.19 -45.81 -5.32
C ILE A 553 0.25 -46.79 -6.41
N PHE A 554 -0.68 -47.22 -7.28
CA PHE A 554 -0.42 -48.03 -8.48
C PHE A 554 -0.87 -47.30 -9.77
N VAL A 555 -0.11 -47.42 -10.87
CA VAL A 555 -0.39 -46.76 -12.16
C VAL A 555 -0.34 -47.75 -13.33
N SER A 556 -1.37 -47.79 -14.19
CA SER A 556 -1.27 -48.38 -15.55
C SER A 556 -2.37 -47.96 -16.56
N ASP A 557 -1.93 -47.76 -17.81
CA ASP A 557 -2.55 -47.73 -19.17
C ASP A 557 -3.97 -47.09 -19.39
N PRO A 558 -4.06 -45.91 -20.06
CA PRO A 558 -5.30 -45.17 -20.34
C PRO A 558 -6.29 -45.78 -21.34
N ALA A 559 -5.93 -46.84 -22.09
CA ALA A 559 -6.71 -47.24 -23.27
C ALA A 559 -7.91 -48.21 -23.02
N LYS A 560 -8.28 -48.52 -21.77
CA LYS A 560 -9.26 -49.59 -21.44
C LYS A 560 -10.35 -49.19 -20.42
N CYS A 561 -11.00 -48.05 -20.59
CA CYS A 561 -12.04 -47.59 -19.66
C CYS A 561 -13.41 -48.28 -19.88
N ASP A 562 -13.98 -48.89 -18.83
CA ASP A 562 -15.37 -49.37 -18.76
C ASP A 562 -16.04 -48.81 -17.50
N ILE A 563 -17.03 -47.95 -17.70
CA ILE A 563 -17.57 -47.00 -16.70
C ILE A 563 -18.81 -47.59 -15.97
N SER A 564 -19.13 -48.86 -16.20
CA SER A 564 -20.36 -49.49 -15.68
C SER A 564 -20.30 -49.96 -14.21
N ARG A 565 -19.23 -49.67 -13.44
CA ARG A 565 -18.94 -50.30 -12.13
C ARG A 565 -18.66 -49.34 -10.96
N LEU A 566 -19.44 -48.27 -10.79
CA LEU A 566 -19.41 -47.46 -9.57
C LEU A 566 -20.31 -48.07 -8.47
N GLN A 567 -19.76 -48.33 -7.28
CA GLN A 567 -20.52 -48.69 -6.07
C GLN A 567 -20.50 -47.56 -5.04
N VAL A 568 -21.69 -47.12 -4.61
CA VAL A 568 -21.86 -46.20 -3.46
C VAL A 568 -21.98 -47.03 -2.19
N LEU A 569 -21.01 -46.91 -1.28
CA LEU A 569 -21.07 -47.56 0.04
C LEU A 569 -21.76 -46.63 1.04
N PHE A 570 -22.99 -46.96 1.44
CA PHE A 570 -23.76 -46.19 2.43
C PHE A 570 -23.44 -46.68 3.86
N GLY A 571 -22.81 -45.80 4.64
CA GLY A 571 -22.63 -45.90 6.10
C GLY A 571 -22.84 -44.53 6.78
N SER A 572 -22.62 -44.42 8.09
CA SER A 572 -22.84 -43.20 8.88
C SER A 572 -21.95 -42.00 8.50
N ASN A 573 -20.88 -42.24 7.74
CA ASN A 573 -20.11 -41.23 7.01
C ASN A 573 -20.25 -41.52 5.52
N VAL A 574 -20.53 -40.49 4.70
CA VAL A 574 -20.48 -40.63 3.24
C VAL A 574 -19.09 -40.25 2.77
N THR A 575 -18.33 -41.28 2.40
CA THR A 575 -17.08 -41.16 1.67
C THR A 575 -17.38 -41.58 0.24
N ILE A 576 -17.32 -40.63 -0.70
CA ILE A 576 -17.41 -40.97 -2.12
C ILE A 576 -15.98 -41.19 -2.59
N VAL A 577 -15.68 -42.46 -2.85
CA VAL A 577 -14.47 -42.87 -3.53
C VAL A 577 -14.88 -43.13 -4.97
N VAL A 578 -14.42 -42.28 -5.89
CA VAL A 578 -14.44 -42.64 -7.30
C VAL A 578 -13.34 -43.69 -7.48
N GLN A 579 -13.70 -44.97 -7.47
CA GLN A 579 -12.76 -46.04 -7.82
C GLN A 579 -12.61 -46.10 -9.35
N ASP A 580 -11.98 -45.07 -9.89
CA ASP A 580 -11.37 -45.08 -11.21
C ASP A 580 -9.85 -45.13 -11.00
N PRO A 581 -9.15 -46.17 -11.50
CA PRO A 581 -7.68 -46.22 -11.42
C PRO A 581 -6.97 -45.05 -12.11
N SER A 582 -7.68 -44.24 -12.90
CA SER A 582 -7.17 -43.09 -13.66
C SER A 582 -7.32 -41.75 -12.95
N PHE A 583 -8.24 -41.64 -11.97
CA PHE A 583 -8.51 -40.40 -11.23
C PHE A 583 -9.28 -40.67 -9.92
N PRO A 584 -8.58 -40.91 -8.79
CA PRO A 584 -9.25 -41.03 -7.50
C PRO A 584 -9.64 -39.62 -6.99
N ALA A 585 -10.93 -39.31 -6.98
CA ALA A 585 -11.46 -38.14 -6.30
C ALA A 585 -12.04 -38.54 -4.93
N TYR A 586 -11.66 -37.78 -3.89
CA TYR A 586 -12.08 -38.03 -2.51
C TYR A 586 -12.91 -36.87 -1.99
N PHE A 587 -14.15 -37.16 -1.57
CA PHE A 587 -15.04 -36.18 -0.96
C PHE A 587 -15.43 -36.67 0.44
N ASP A 588 -14.97 -35.94 1.46
CA ASP A 588 -15.39 -36.15 2.84
C ASP A 588 -16.57 -35.22 3.17
N SER A 589 -17.74 -35.84 3.38
CA SER A 589 -18.97 -35.15 3.78
C SER A 589 -18.80 -34.31 5.06
N ASN A 590 -17.94 -34.69 6.00
CA ASN A 590 -17.72 -33.97 7.25
C ASN A 590 -16.99 -32.64 7.05
N VAL A 591 -16.04 -32.58 6.10
CA VAL A 591 -15.32 -31.35 5.74
C VAL A 591 -16.25 -30.35 5.07
N ILE A 592 -17.12 -30.84 4.18
CA ILE A 592 -18.10 -30.01 3.47
C ILE A 592 -19.15 -29.48 4.46
N MET A 593 -19.65 -30.32 5.38
CA MET A 593 -20.57 -29.89 6.44
C MET A 593 -19.93 -28.84 7.36
N ALA A 594 -18.69 -29.04 7.80
CA ALA A 594 -17.99 -28.10 8.68
C ALA A 594 -17.74 -26.72 8.05
N GLN A 595 -17.49 -26.66 6.74
CA GLN A 595 -17.21 -25.41 6.03
C GLN A 595 -18.46 -24.68 5.53
N THR A 596 -19.57 -25.41 5.34
CA THR A 596 -20.80 -24.85 4.75
C THR A 596 -21.92 -24.67 5.76
N GLY A 597 -21.86 -25.38 6.90
CA GLY A 597 -22.92 -25.41 7.91
C GLY A 597 -24.16 -26.22 7.50
N LEU A 598 -24.08 -27.01 6.42
CA LEU A 598 -25.19 -27.81 5.92
C LEU A 598 -25.37 -29.11 6.72
N TYR A 599 -26.62 -29.60 6.77
CA TYR A 599 -26.94 -30.90 7.34
C TYR A 599 -26.55 -32.02 6.37
N GLN A 600 -26.24 -33.20 6.92
CA GLN A 600 -25.68 -34.33 6.18
C GLN A 600 -26.53 -34.76 4.98
N GLN A 601 -27.86 -34.71 5.11
CA GLN A 601 -28.79 -35.05 4.04
C GLN A 601 -28.71 -34.06 2.87
N ASP A 602 -28.49 -32.78 3.14
CA ASP A 602 -28.37 -31.73 2.11
C ASP A 602 -27.04 -31.84 1.37
N VAL A 603 -25.96 -32.19 2.07
CA VAL A 603 -24.64 -32.47 1.46
C VAL A 603 -24.70 -33.69 0.56
N GLN A 604 -25.39 -34.76 0.99
CA GLN A 604 -25.60 -35.95 0.15
C GLN A 604 -26.40 -35.64 -1.12
N ASN A 605 -27.49 -34.86 -1.00
CA ASN A 605 -28.29 -34.43 -2.14
C ASN A 605 -27.50 -33.51 -3.09
N LEU A 606 -26.67 -32.61 -2.54
CA LEU A 606 -25.81 -31.73 -3.33
C LEU A 606 -24.79 -32.53 -4.13
N ILE A 607 -24.12 -33.51 -3.51
CA ILE A 607 -23.11 -34.31 -4.18
C ILE A 607 -23.75 -35.21 -5.24
N HIS A 608 -24.93 -35.79 -4.95
CA HIS A 608 -25.68 -36.57 -5.94
C HIS A 608 -26.07 -35.71 -7.16
N CYS A 609 -26.51 -34.47 -6.93
CA CYS A 609 -26.79 -33.51 -7.99
C CYS A 609 -25.49 -33.15 -8.76
N PHE A 610 -24.41 -32.82 -8.05
CA PHE A 610 -23.13 -32.43 -8.64
C PHE A 610 -22.50 -33.54 -9.50
N CYS A 611 -22.51 -34.79 -9.02
CA CYS A 611 -22.05 -35.95 -9.79
C CYS A 611 -22.91 -36.17 -11.05
N SER A 612 -24.24 -36.06 -10.94
CA SER A 612 -25.14 -36.25 -12.08
C SER A 612 -24.97 -35.20 -13.19
N TYR A 613 -24.50 -33.99 -12.86
CA TYR A 613 -24.26 -32.89 -13.82
C TYR A 613 -22.84 -32.87 -14.43
N LEU A 614 -21.85 -33.53 -13.83
CA LEU A 614 -20.44 -33.53 -14.30
C LEU A 614 -20.06 -34.72 -15.21
N PHE A 615 -20.91 -35.74 -15.37
CA PHE A 615 -20.63 -36.86 -16.29
C PHE A 615 -20.81 -36.51 -17.77
N VAL A 616 -21.47 -35.40 -18.10
CA VAL A 616 -21.63 -34.91 -19.49
C VAL A 616 -20.51 -33.93 -19.92
N PRO A 617 -19.95 -33.06 -19.06
CA PRO A 617 -18.91 -32.10 -19.45
C PRO A 617 -17.46 -32.62 -19.52
N ILE A 618 -17.10 -33.76 -18.91
CA ILE A 618 -15.69 -34.22 -18.93
C ILE A 618 -15.28 -34.70 -20.32
N GLN A 619 -16.14 -35.46 -21.00
CA GLN A 619 -15.90 -35.85 -22.40
C GLN A 619 -15.88 -34.62 -23.31
N ALA A 620 -16.85 -33.70 -23.15
CA ALA A 620 -16.91 -32.47 -23.94
C ALA A 620 -15.69 -31.56 -23.70
N MET A 621 -15.15 -31.49 -22.48
CA MET A 621 -13.91 -30.77 -22.20
C MET A 621 -12.68 -31.45 -22.80
N HIS A 622 -12.63 -32.78 -22.79
CA HIS A 622 -11.54 -33.54 -23.43
C HIS A 622 -11.54 -33.32 -24.96
N ASP A 623 -12.72 -33.34 -25.58
CA ASP A 623 -12.88 -33.11 -27.02
C ASP A 623 -12.53 -31.66 -27.41
N VAL A 624 -12.89 -30.68 -26.58
CA VAL A 624 -12.52 -29.26 -26.77
C VAL A 624 -11.01 -29.03 -26.61
N VAL A 625 -10.36 -29.70 -25.64
CA VAL A 625 -8.91 -29.62 -25.46
C VAL A 625 -8.17 -30.26 -26.64
N GLY A 626 -8.59 -31.46 -27.07
CA GLY A 626 -8.02 -32.12 -28.25
C GLY A 626 -8.18 -31.28 -29.52
N PHE A 627 -9.33 -30.62 -29.69
CA PHE A 627 -9.56 -29.70 -30.80
C PHE A 627 -8.54 -28.54 -30.84
N TYR A 628 -8.23 -27.93 -29.70
CA TYR A 628 -7.25 -26.83 -29.63
C TYR A 628 -5.81 -27.30 -29.77
N GLU A 629 -5.46 -28.47 -29.24
CA GLU A 629 -4.14 -29.08 -29.41
C GLU A 629 -3.85 -29.33 -30.91
N GLU A 630 -4.80 -29.91 -31.63
CA GLU A 630 -4.69 -30.08 -33.08
C GLU A 630 -4.57 -28.75 -33.83
N ASN A 631 -5.31 -27.71 -33.42
CA ASN A 631 -5.20 -26.37 -34.01
C ASN A 631 -3.81 -25.75 -33.79
N THR A 632 -3.27 -25.90 -32.57
CA THR A 632 -1.93 -25.42 -32.24
C THR A 632 -0.86 -26.15 -33.06
N GLU A 633 -0.98 -27.47 -33.25
CA GLU A 633 -0.05 -28.23 -34.10
C GLU A 633 -0.05 -27.73 -35.55
N ILE A 634 -1.23 -27.51 -36.16
CA ILE A 634 -1.35 -26.98 -37.53
C ILE A 634 -0.65 -25.62 -37.68
N ILE A 635 -0.80 -24.73 -36.67
CA ILE A 635 -0.18 -23.42 -36.65
C ILE A 635 1.34 -23.56 -36.52
N VAL A 636 1.82 -24.33 -35.54
CA VAL A 636 3.26 -24.55 -35.27
C VAL A 636 3.94 -25.14 -36.50
N ASP A 637 3.39 -26.20 -37.08
CA ASP A 637 3.94 -26.85 -38.27
C ASP A 637 4.00 -25.90 -39.46
N THR A 638 2.97 -25.06 -39.63
CA THR A 638 2.97 -24.10 -40.73
C THR A 638 4.07 -23.06 -40.59
N PHE A 639 4.15 -22.36 -39.46
CA PHE A 639 5.14 -21.30 -39.30
C PHE A 639 6.57 -21.83 -39.22
N THR A 640 6.76 -23.01 -38.61
CA THR A 640 8.06 -23.69 -38.60
C THR A 640 8.49 -24.11 -40.02
N SER A 641 7.56 -24.63 -40.84
CA SER A 641 7.84 -24.98 -42.25
C SER A 641 8.21 -23.78 -43.14
N LEU A 642 7.88 -22.57 -42.71
CA LEU A 642 8.26 -21.32 -43.38
C LEU A 642 9.58 -20.73 -42.86
N GLY A 643 10.21 -21.37 -41.86
CA GLY A 643 11.47 -20.92 -41.27
C GLY A 643 11.33 -19.87 -40.17
N PHE A 644 10.11 -19.64 -39.65
CA PHE A 644 9.90 -18.75 -38.50
C PHE A 644 10.14 -19.48 -37.17
N ASN A 645 10.65 -18.73 -36.19
CA ASN A 645 10.73 -19.21 -34.82
C ASN A 645 9.36 -19.07 -34.14
N VAL A 646 8.83 -20.20 -33.66
CA VAL A 646 7.55 -20.27 -32.95
C VAL A 646 7.81 -20.60 -31.47
N TYR A 647 7.19 -19.85 -30.56
CA TYR A 647 7.33 -19.99 -29.13
C TYR A 647 5.95 -20.24 -28.48
N GLY A 648 5.85 -21.28 -27.66
CA GLY A 648 4.62 -21.66 -26.96
C GLY A 648 4.61 -23.14 -26.57
N ALA A 649 3.90 -23.49 -25.49
CA ALA A 649 3.70 -24.91 -25.14
C ALA A 649 2.75 -25.56 -26.16
N LYS A 650 2.94 -26.85 -26.48
CA LYS A 650 2.07 -27.61 -27.40
C LYS A 650 0.58 -27.54 -27.02
N ASN A 651 0.28 -27.42 -25.73
CA ASN A 651 -1.09 -27.43 -25.20
C ASN A 651 -1.55 -26.01 -24.82
N ALA A 652 -0.84 -24.97 -25.28
CA ALA A 652 -1.25 -23.59 -25.11
C ALA A 652 -2.26 -23.21 -26.22
N PRO A 653 -3.30 -22.42 -25.91
CA PRO A 653 -4.34 -22.08 -26.89
C PRO A 653 -3.94 -20.91 -27.83
N TYR A 654 -2.64 -20.67 -27.95
CA TYR A 654 -2.02 -19.68 -28.83
C TYR A 654 -0.52 -19.93 -28.89
N VAL A 655 0.10 -19.39 -29.93
CA VAL A 655 1.57 -19.38 -30.08
C VAL A 655 2.05 -17.97 -30.42
N TRP A 656 3.34 -17.75 -30.17
CA TRP A 656 4.06 -16.54 -30.55
C TRP A 656 4.94 -16.83 -31.75
N VAL A 657 4.83 -16.03 -32.80
CA VAL A 657 5.65 -16.17 -34.00
C VAL A 657 6.55 -14.94 -34.11
N HIS A 658 7.85 -15.16 -34.24
CA HIS A 658 8.84 -14.09 -34.39
C HIS A 658 9.08 -13.75 -35.86
N PHE A 659 8.89 -12.47 -36.19
CA PHE A 659 9.14 -11.91 -37.51
C PHE A 659 10.38 -11.00 -37.44
N PRO A 660 11.53 -11.42 -37.98
CA PRO A 660 12.75 -10.64 -37.89
C PRO A 660 12.66 -9.34 -38.71
N GLY A 661 13.00 -8.20 -38.11
CA GLY A 661 13.27 -6.94 -38.82
C GLY A 661 12.14 -5.91 -38.92
N GLY A 662 11.00 -6.08 -38.25
CA GLY A 662 9.91 -5.09 -38.21
C GLY A 662 9.26 -4.94 -36.83
N ASN A 663 8.65 -3.77 -36.54
CA ASN A 663 7.80 -3.64 -35.36
C ASN A 663 6.56 -4.53 -35.52
N SER A 664 6.13 -5.16 -34.44
CA SER A 664 4.95 -6.02 -34.37
C SER A 664 3.66 -5.40 -34.95
N TRP A 665 3.48 -4.07 -34.89
CA TRP A 665 2.36 -3.36 -35.53
C TRP A 665 2.48 -3.23 -37.06
N ASP A 666 3.70 -3.15 -37.57
CA ASP A 666 3.98 -3.11 -39.02
C ASP A 666 3.77 -4.49 -39.62
N VAL A 667 4.28 -5.52 -38.92
CA VAL A 667 4.03 -6.93 -39.27
C VAL A 667 2.54 -7.24 -39.27
N PHE A 668 1.79 -6.80 -38.25
CA PHE A 668 0.32 -6.92 -38.23
C PHE A 668 -0.33 -6.24 -39.44
N ALA A 669 0.09 -5.01 -39.78
CA ALA A 669 -0.49 -4.27 -40.89
C ALA A 669 -0.22 -4.95 -42.24
N GLU A 670 0.99 -5.47 -42.43
CA GLU A 670 1.39 -6.17 -43.64
C GLU A 670 0.62 -7.48 -43.83
N ILE A 671 0.47 -8.27 -42.75
CA ILE A 671 -0.32 -9.50 -42.75
C ILE A 671 -1.80 -9.20 -43.06
N LEU A 672 -2.35 -8.14 -42.46
CA LEU A 672 -3.73 -7.72 -42.72
C LEU A 672 -3.91 -7.26 -44.18
N GLU A 673 -3.01 -6.41 -44.68
CA GLU A 673 -3.16 -5.82 -46.01
C GLU A 673 -2.94 -6.85 -47.12
N LYS A 674 -1.92 -7.70 -47.00
CA LYS A 674 -1.51 -8.59 -48.10
C LYS A 674 -2.10 -10.00 -48.01
N ALA A 675 -2.40 -10.50 -46.82
CA ALA A 675 -2.97 -11.84 -46.63
C ALA A 675 -4.44 -11.83 -46.18
N ASN A 676 -5.03 -10.66 -45.88
CA ASN A 676 -6.36 -10.56 -45.28
C ASN A 676 -6.50 -11.40 -43.99
N VAL A 677 -5.42 -11.52 -43.22
CA VAL A 677 -5.38 -12.25 -41.95
C VAL A 677 -5.28 -11.26 -40.80
N VAL A 678 -6.10 -11.42 -39.76
CA VAL A 678 -5.99 -10.64 -38.52
C VAL A 678 -5.22 -11.47 -37.49
N THR A 679 -4.11 -10.94 -36.99
CA THR A 679 -3.35 -11.50 -35.87
C THR A 679 -3.32 -10.50 -34.71
N THR A 680 -2.62 -10.80 -33.62
CA THR A 680 -2.44 -9.82 -32.53
C THR A 680 -0.97 -9.39 -32.42
N PRO A 681 -0.64 -8.10 -32.54
CA PRO A 681 0.73 -7.61 -32.40
C PRO A 681 1.23 -7.79 -30.96
N GLY A 682 2.45 -8.27 -30.82
CA GLY A 682 2.99 -8.66 -29.52
C GLY A 682 3.36 -7.51 -28.61
N SER A 683 3.73 -6.33 -29.13
CA SER A 683 4.04 -5.15 -28.31
C SER A 683 2.84 -4.64 -27.50
N GLY A 684 1.62 -5.05 -27.87
CA GLY A 684 0.43 -4.87 -27.04
C GLY A 684 0.52 -5.57 -25.67
N PHE A 685 1.34 -6.62 -25.52
CA PHE A 685 1.53 -7.35 -24.26
C PHE A 685 2.76 -6.87 -23.47
N GLY A 686 3.39 -5.79 -23.90
CA GLY A 686 4.56 -5.20 -23.27
C GLY A 686 5.80 -5.17 -24.19
N PRO A 687 6.91 -4.55 -23.75
CA PRO A 687 8.11 -4.35 -24.57
C PRO A 687 8.77 -5.65 -25.05
N SER A 688 8.64 -6.73 -24.28
CA SER A 688 9.15 -8.06 -24.63
C SER A 688 8.41 -8.72 -25.79
N GLY A 689 7.23 -8.19 -26.17
CA GLY A 689 6.44 -8.64 -27.31
C GLY A 689 6.81 -7.99 -28.64
N GLU A 690 7.80 -7.10 -28.68
CA GLU A 690 8.22 -6.42 -29.90
C GLU A 690 8.82 -7.40 -30.91
N GLY A 691 8.49 -7.25 -32.19
CA GLY A 691 8.84 -8.23 -33.25
C GLY A 691 8.09 -9.56 -33.19
N LEU A 692 7.22 -9.77 -32.20
CA LEU A 692 6.37 -10.97 -32.09
C LEU A 692 4.93 -10.68 -32.54
N VAL A 693 4.29 -11.73 -33.05
CA VAL A 693 2.85 -11.76 -33.32
C VAL A 693 2.25 -12.94 -32.57
N ARG A 694 1.17 -12.71 -31.83
CA ARG A 694 0.39 -13.76 -31.19
C ARG A 694 -0.66 -14.28 -32.17
N VAL A 695 -0.68 -15.60 -32.34
CA VAL A 695 -1.61 -16.34 -33.19
C VAL A 695 -2.47 -17.23 -32.31
N SER A 696 -3.78 -17.03 -32.34
CA SER A 696 -4.73 -17.78 -31.52
C SER A 696 -5.10 -19.13 -32.16
N ALA A 697 -5.19 -20.17 -31.33
CA ALA A 697 -5.72 -21.47 -31.71
C ALA A 697 -7.25 -21.61 -31.45
N PHE A 698 -7.89 -20.56 -30.93
CA PHE A 698 -9.32 -20.54 -30.57
C PHE A 698 -10.27 -20.29 -31.76
N GLY A 699 -9.74 -20.03 -32.96
CA GLY A 699 -10.53 -19.76 -34.16
C GLY A 699 -11.16 -21.02 -34.75
N HIS A 700 -12.20 -20.84 -35.57
CA HIS A 700 -12.82 -21.92 -36.37
C HIS A 700 -11.75 -22.68 -37.17
N ARG A 701 -11.88 -24.02 -37.27
CA ARG A 701 -10.89 -24.89 -37.95
C ARG A 701 -10.55 -24.40 -39.37
N ASP A 702 -11.56 -23.94 -40.12
CA ASP A 702 -11.35 -23.39 -41.46
C ASP A 702 -10.41 -22.17 -41.47
N ASN A 703 -10.50 -21.29 -40.47
CA ASN A 703 -9.61 -20.14 -40.33
C ASN A 703 -8.19 -20.58 -39.96
N ILE A 704 -8.08 -21.60 -39.08
CA ILE A 704 -6.82 -22.20 -38.65
C ILE A 704 -6.10 -22.90 -39.81
N ILE A 705 -6.81 -23.36 -40.84
CA ILE A 705 -6.22 -23.93 -42.05
C ILE A 705 -5.92 -22.85 -43.10
N GLU A 706 -6.86 -21.91 -43.30
CA GLU A 706 -6.80 -20.94 -44.38
C GLU A 706 -5.81 -19.79 -44.13
N ALA A 707 -5.76 -19.25 -42.91
CA ALA A 707 -4.82 -18.15 -42.62
C ALA A 707 -3.36 -18.59 -42.77
N PRO A 708 -2.94 -19.76 -42.25
CA PRO A 708 -1.61 -20.31 -42.52
C PRO A 708 -1.32 -20.53 -44.02
N ARG A 709 -2.32 -20.93 -44.83
CA ARG A 709 -2.16 -21.02 -46.31
C ARG A 709 -1.90 -19.65 -46.94
N ARG A 710 -2.65 -18.61 -46.55
CA ARG A 710 -2.47 -17.24 -47.08
C ARG A 710 -1.14 -16.63 -46.66
N LEU A 711 -0.71 -16.90 -45.44
CA LEU A 711 0.61 -16.48 -44.96
C LEU A 711 1.75 -17.20 -45.70
N LYS A 712 1.59 -18.51 -45.99
CA LYS A 712 2.52 -19.27 -46.86
C LYS A 712 2.60 -18.68 -48.28
N GLN A 713 1.50 -18.14 -48.81
CA GLN A 713 1.49 -17.48 -50.12
C GLN A 713 2.10 -16.07 -50.08
N LEU A 714 1.91 -15.34 -48.98
CA LEU A 714 2.53 -14.03 -48.78
C LEU A 714 4.05 -14.13 -48.64
N TYR A 715 4.54 -15.19 -47.99
CA TYR A 715 5.96 -15.39 -47.72
C TYR A 715 6.76 -15.91 -48.92
N LYS A 716 6.09 -16.58 -49.87
CA LYS A 716 6.66 -17.01 -51.15
C LYS A 716 6.64 -15.86 -52.15
#